data_AF-A0A1H4B6S3-F1
#
_entry.id   AF-A0A1H4B6S3-F1
#
_cell.length_a   1.000
_cell.length_b   1.000
_cell.length_c   1.000
_cell.angle_alpha   90.00
_cell.angle_beta   90.00
_cell.angle_gamma   90.00
#
_symmetry.space_group_name_H-M   'P 1'
#
loop_
_entity.id
_entity.type
_entity.pdbx_description
1 polymer ?
#
loop_
_entity_poly.entity_id
_entity_poly.type
_entity_poly.pdbx_seq_one_letter_code
_entity_poly.pdbx_strand_id
1 'polypeptide(L)'
;MKSLRCLSKILPTLTVICWLICQCGIVAGYAQIYTPVTKDTIIFPKALKYRSPLIPDTFPHRNSPLFKQPQTDTGNHKNGLFKKLGEYRDSLKNKEYRQSFIKRITKQDEPVPSNDIDSSIIKSEKYFTPFAGKVIRNIHYRKVKVFGPRNINDTSFTTSMKLIKLANRLHYDSRQWVIRQSLFFREDQRLDPFEMADNERYLRNRPFIQDARLYVKNVEGDSLDIEVVTKDLFEYGADLSQFSPTDIRASISNNNLFGAGQGVRVGARWRKDYNPIWNSEIRYTKYNMMGSFVDMAVGYTTLNNFAQLDTNAYEGSVYIELTRPLFRNAAKWVGGLTLAQNWSINIKGILPESGDSIFRDYRYRIIDGWVGYNLINNYRHDGTIGSKPNLAILARHYNLAFQRTPSQERYKDDPVYNNHRLYLLELQAYRIDYFKAHYFFGFGRTEDIPLGYNISATSGWETWRDRRRLYTGITAQKYWITHWQGLFNTTLELGNYWLNHKIEDAVFHARLEYYSRLVYVGTSRFRQFFNADYLNSPNPYFNKPLNINMEYGIWGYRDTKLNGYQRLNMESQTVYYSPLKILGFKFNFFADLQASILNHKHDDLLRNPVHLGIGGGFRVKNENLSLNTISVSGYYFPNPPTPVKGFRLEITTIVDFRFDVSALKAPSVILFR
;
A
#
# COMPACT_ATOMS: atom_id res chain seq x y z
N MET A 1 18.29 -30.54 -15.44
CA MET A 1 17.13 -30.29 -16.36
C MET A 1 16.01 -29.41 -15.80
N LYS A 2 15.70 -29.35 -14.48
CA LYS A 2 14.62 -28.49 -13.95
C LYS A 2 14.92 -26.97 -13.97
N SER A 3 16.18 -26.52 -13.92
CA SER A 3 16.51 -25.08 -13.93
C SER A 3 16.43 -24.44 -15.34
N LEU A 4 16.73 -25.18 -16.41
CA LEU A 4 16.64 -24.72 -17.81
C LEU A 4 15.19 -24.50 -18.29
N ARG A 5 14.23 -25.34 -17.88
CA ARG A 5 12.78 -25.10 -18.10
C ARG A 5 12.24 -23.87 -17.33
N CYS A 6 13.02 -23.37 -16.38
CA CYS A 6 12.63 -22.24 -15.55
C CYS A 6 12.97 -20.91 -16.24
N LEU A 7 14.19 -20.79 -16.77
CA LEU A 7 14.60 -19.66 -17.62
C LEU A 7 13.68 -19.49 -18.84
N SER A 8 13.19 -20.59 -19.43
CA SER A 8 12.29 -20.54 -20.58
C SER A 8 10.90 -19.96 -20.27
N LYS A 9 10.49 -19.86 -18.99
CA LYS A 9 9.23 -19.22 -18.60
C LYS A 9 9.41 -17.76 -18.20
N ILE A 10 10.57 -17.35 -17.67
CA ILE A 10 10.77 -16.00 -17.13
C ILE A 10 10.66 -14.93 -18.23
N LEU A 11 11.39 -15.10 -19.34
CA LEU A 11 11.38 -14.16 -20.46
C LEU A 11 9.97 -13.92 -21.02
N PRO A 12 9.22 -14.95 -21.45
CA PRO A 12 7.87 -14.74 -21.99
C PRO A 12 6.89 -14.18 -20.96
N THR A 13 7.11 -14.41 -19.65
CA THR A 13 6.28 -13.83 -18.59
C THR A 13 6.49 -12.33 -18.46
N LEU A 14 7.75 -11.88 -18.46
CA LEU A 14 8.08 -10.45 -18.48
C LEU A 14 7.53 -9.77 -19.75
N THR A 15 7.60 -10.44 -20.91
CA THR A 15 7.02 -9.92 -22.15
C THR A 15 5.51 -9.72 -22.03
N VAL A 16 4.78 -10.70 -21.46
CA VAL A 16 3.32 -10.61 -21.27
C VAL A 16 2.94 -9.48 -20.32
N ILE A 17 3.67 -9.29 -19.22
CA ILE A 17 3.43 -8.18 -18.28
C ILE A 17 3.69 -6.84 -18.96
N CYS A 18 4.83 -6.70 -19.63
CA CYS A 18 5.17 -5.47 -20.35
C CYS A 18 4.11 -5.15 -21.40
N TRP A 19 3.59 -6.16 -22.10
CA TRP A 19 2.49 -6.00 -23.05
C TRP A 19 1.19 -5.56 -22.39
N LEU A 20 0.81 -6.18 -21.26
CA LEU A 20 -0.38 -5.79 -20.49
C LEU A 20 -0.29 -4.32 -20.00
N ILE A 21 0.89 -3.89 -19.58
CA ILE A 21 1.15 -2.50 -19.13
C ILE A 21 1.14 -1.54 -20.33
N CYS A 22 1.87 -1.84 -21.41
CA CYS A 22 1.96 -0.98 -22.59
C CYS A 22 0.60 -0.79 -23.28
N GLN A 23 -0.21 -1.85 -23.40
CA GLN A 23 -1.56 -1.72 -23.97
C GLN A 23 -2.46 -0.81 -23.13
N CYS A 24 -2.33 -0.84 -21.80
CA CYS A 24 -3.05 0.08 -20.93
C CYS A 24 -2.57 1.54 -21.12
N GLY A 25 -1.25 1.76 -21.22
CA GLY A 25 -0.66 3.09 -21.45
C GLY A 25 -1.07 3.73 -22.78
N ILE A 26 -1.13 2.94 -23.85
CA ILE A 26 -1.59 3.40 -25.17
C ILE A 26 -3.05 3.86 -25.11
N VAL A 27 -3.94 3.12 -24.44
CA VAL A 27 -5.35 3.50 -24.33
C VAL A 27 -5.56 4.76 -23.48
N ALA A 28 -4.75 4.95 -22.42
CA ALA A 28 -4.82 6.14 -21.56
C ALA A 28 -4.28 7.42 -22.26
N GLY A 29 -3.19 7.31 -23.03
CA GLY A 29 -2.60 8.45 -23.74
C GLY A 29 -3.51 9.06 -24.82
N TYR A 30 -4.40 8.27 -25.43
CA TYR A 30 -5.36 8.78 -26.42
C TYR A 30 -6.60 9.45 -25.80
N ALA A 31 -6.89 9.23 -24.51
CA ALA A 31 -7.99 9.91 -23.81
C ALA A 31 -7.65 11.36 -23.43
N GLN A 32 -6.36 11.73 -23.41
CA GLN A 32 -5.87 13.03 -22.93
C GLN A 32 -5.63 14.06 -24.07
N ILE A 33 -5.78 13.69 -25.34
CA ILE A 33 -5.39 14.52 -26.51
C ILE A 33 -6.57 15.32 -27.12
N TYR A 34 -7.79 15.25 -26.58
CA TYR A 34 -8.93 16.00 -27.12
C TYR A 34 -9.60 16.93 -26.11
N THR A 35 -9.03 18.13 -25.97
CA THR A 35 -9.78 19.36 -25.66
C THR A 35 -9.45 20.39 -26.75
N PRO A 36 -10.34 20.69 -27.71
CA PRO A 36 -10.11 21.82 -28.59
C PRO A 36 -10.40 23.11 -27.80
N VAL A 37 -9.37 23.94 -27.70
CA VAL A 37 -9.50 25.37 -27.41
C VAL A 37 -10.21 25.99 -28.62
N THR A 38 -11.39 26.57 -28.42
CA THR A 38 -12.02 27.47 -29.41
C THR A 38 -12.33 28.79 -28.74
N LYS A 39 -11.62 29.83 -29.19
CA LYS A 39 -11.96 31.24 -28.98
C LYS A 39 -13.07 31.65 -29.97
N ASP A 40 -13.78 32.68 -29.55
CA ASP A 40 -14.63 33.61 -30.30
C ASP A 40 -16.15 33.31 -30.40
N THR A 41 -16.86 34.07 -29.56
CA THR A 41 -17.98 34.99 -29.86
C THR A 41 -19.08 34.53 -30.82
N ILE A 42 -20.35 34.57 -30.35
CA ILE A 42 -21.49 35.35 -30.93
C ILE A 42 -22.87 34.83 -30.42
N ILE A 43 -23.58 35.74 -29.72
CA ILE A 43 -25.01 36.11 -29.80
C ILE A 43 -26.12 35.05 -29.51
N PHE A 44 -26.93 35.35 -28.49
CA PHE A 44 -28.29 34.82 -28.26
C PHE A 44 -29.31 35.45 -29.26
N PRO A 45 -30.37 34.73 -29.68
CA PRO A 45 -31.65 34.92 -28.96
C PRO A 45 -32.65 33.73 -28.94
N LYS A 46 -33.39 33.69 -27.81
CA LYS A 46 -34.85 33.50 -27.60
C LYS A 46 -35.64 32.30 -28.17
N ALA A 47 -36.45 31.77 -27.22
CA ALA A 47 -37.86 31.31 -27.34
C ALA A 47 -38.13 29.95 -28.02
N LEU A 48 -39.13 29.12 -27.64
CA LEU A 48 -40.22 29.14 -26.65
C LEU A 48 -40.80 27.69 -26.55
N LYS A 49 -41.33 27.35 -25.36
CA LYS A 49 -42.50 26.49 -25.05
C LYS A 49 -42.53 24.96 -25.33
N TYR A 50 -42.49 24.21 -24.22
CA TYR A 50 -43.51 23.30 -23.66
C TYR A 50 -44.53 22.59 -24.60
N ARG A 51 -44.55 21.24 -24.57
CA ARG A 51 -45.70 20.38 -24.18
C ARG A 51 -45.37 18.88 -24.31
N SER A 52 -45.67 18.10 -23.28
CA SER A 52 -46.05 16.67 -23.33
C SER A 52 -47.59 16.58 -23.49
N PRO A 53 -48.27 15.40 -23.57
CA PRO A 53 -47.86 13.99 -23.45
C PRO A 53 -48.49 13.02 -24.51
N LEU A 54 -48.30 11.70 -24.32
CA LEU A 54 -49.21 10.56 -24.62
C LEU A 54 -48.61 9.40 -25.46
N ILE A 55 -48.76 8.19 -24.89
CA ILE A 55 -48.68 6.82 -25.45
C ILE A 55 -50.10 6.51 -26.03
N PRO A 56 -50.39 5.66 -27.07
CA PRO A 56 -49.94 4.26 -27.24
C PRO A 56 -49.72 3.71 -28.67
N ASP A 57 -49.16 2.47 -28.67
CA ASP A 57 -49.35 1.34 -29.59
C ASP A 57 -49.29 1.51 -31.12
N THR A 58 -48.33 0.80 -31.74
CA THR A 58 -48.55 -0.27 -32.75
C THR A 58 -47.24 -0.61 -33.50
N PHE A 59 -46.94 -1.90 -33.61
CA PHE A 59 -45.95 -2.46 -34.57
C PHE A 59 -46.47 -2.28 -36.01
N PRO A 60 -45.63 -2.12 -37.06
CA PRO A 60 -45.00 -3.29 -37.69
C PRO A 60 -43.64 -3.08 -38.40
N HIS A 61 -42.95 -4.22 -38.58
CA HIS A 61 -41.99 -4.61 -39.64
C HIS A 61 -41.24 -3.54 -40.47
N ARG A 62 -39.89 -3.61 -40.45
CA ARG A 62 -39.09 -3.51 -41.70
C ARG A 62 -37.65 -4.03 -41.57
N ASN A 63 -37.42 -5.15 -42.26
CA ASN A 63 -36.26 -5.58 -43.04
C ASN A 63 -34.83 -5.16 -42.61
N SER A 64 -34.09 -6.20 -42.22
CA SER A 64 -32.62 -6.27 -42.22
C SER A 64 -32.05 -6.26 -43.66
N PRO A 65 -30.89 -5.63 -43.92
CA PRO A 65 -30.05 -6.01 -45.05
C PRO A 65 -29.00 -7.05 -44.62
N LEU A 66 -28.89 -8.09 -45.45
CA LEU A 66 -27.90 -9.17 -45.36
C LEU A 66 -26.45 -8.65 -45.41
N PHE A 67 -25.62 -9.14 -44.50
CA PHE A 67 -24.16 -9.04 -44.58
C PHE A 67 -23.62 -9.91 -45.73
N LYS A 68 -22.93 -9.28 -46.69
CA LYS A 68 -22.10 -9.97 -47.70
C LYS A 68 -20.90 -10.66 -47.00
N GLN A 69 -20.67 -11.93 -47.33
CA GLN A 69 -19.45 -12.66 -46.96
C GLN A 69 -18.24 -12.14 -47.77
N PRO A 70 -17.03 -12.02 -47.19
CA PRO A 70 -15.84 -11.72 -47.96
C PRO A 70 -15.35 -12.97 -48.69
N GLN A 71 -15.17 -12.85 -50.01
CA GLN A 71 -14.46 -13.83 -50.83
C GLN A 71 -12.98 -13.90 -50.42
N THR A 72 -12.46 -15.12 -50.34
CA THR A 72 -11.05 -15.44 -50.14
C THR A 72 -10.30 -15.33 -51.47
N ASP A 73 -9.44 -14.33 -51.60
CA ASP A 73 -8.37 -14.32 -52.61
C ASP A 73 -7.08 -14.88 -52.01
N THR A 74 -6.60 -15.95 -52.63
CA THR A 74 -5.30 -16.57 -52.38
C THR A 74 -4.19 -15.74 -53.01
N GLY A 75 -3.40 -15.05 -52.19
CA GLY A 75 -2.20 -14.33 -52.62
C GLY A 75 -1.13 -14.30 -51.52
N ASN A 76 -0.04 -15.04 -51.74
CA ASN A 76 1.11 -15.13 -50.85
C ASN A 76 1.89 -13.79 -50.84
N HIS A 77 1.69 -12.94 -49.84
CA HIS A 77 2.57 -11.81 -49.58
C HIS A 77 3.08 -11.80 -48.13
N LYS A 78 4.42 -11.83 -47.99
CA LYS A 78 5.16 -11.64 -46.74
C LYS A 78 4.89 -10.23 -46.19
N ASN A 79 3.80 -10.05 -45.45
CA ASN A 79 3.43 -8.76 -44.86
C ASN A 79 4.04 -8.59 -43.47
N GLY A 80 5.04 -7.70 -43.39
CA GLY A 80 5.80 -7.39 -42.19
C GLY A 80 4.98 -6.77 -41.05
N LEU A 81 5.45 -7.00 -39.82
CA LEU A 81 4.83 -6.56 -38.55
C LEU A 81 4.46 -5.06 -38.54
N PHE A 82 5.25 -4.23 -39.21
CA PHE A 82 5.09 -2.77 -39.28
C PHE A 82 3.87 -2.33 -40.10
N LYS A 83 3.49 -3.05 -41.16
CA LYS A 83 2.29 -2.73 -41.95
C LYS A 83 1.02 -3.11 -41.18
N LYS A 84 1.05 -4.24 -40.47
CA LYS A 84 -0.03 -4.64 -39.53
C LYS A 84 -0.17 -3.66 -38.36
N LEU A 85 0.92 -3.08 -37.87
CA LEU A 85 0.90 -2.00 -36.88
C LEU A 85 0.30 -0.70 -37.44
N GLY A 86 0.58 -0.38 -38.72
CA GLY A 86 -0.01 0.75 -39.43
C GLY A 86 -1.53 0.59 -39.65
N GLU A 87 -1.96 -0.57 -40.15
CA GLU A 87 -3.38 -0.92 -40.34
C GLU A 87 -4.12 -1.01 -38.99
N TYR A 88 -3.47 -1.51 -37.93
CA TYR A 88 -4.00 -1.48 -36.56
C TYR A 88 -4.13 -0.05 -36.02
N ARG A 89 -3.16 0.83 -36.27
CA ARG A 89 -3.25 2.26 -35.94
C ARG A 89 -4.38 2.96 -36.71
N ASP A 90 -4.57 2.64 -37.98
CA ASP A 90 -5.59 3.29 -38.83
C ASP A 90 -7.00 2.75 -38.54
N SER A 91 -7.15 1.47 -38.23
CA SER A 91 -8.41 0.92 -37.71
C SER A 91 -8.83 1.53 -36.37
N LEU A 92 -7.88 1.90 -35.50
CA LEU A 92 -8.15 2.61 -34.24
C LEU A 92 -8.61 4.08 -34.45
N LYS A 93 -8.45 4.66 -35.64
CA LYS A 93 -9.01 5.98 -35.99
C LYS A 93 -10.50 5.91 -36.36
N ASN A 94 -11.00 4.75 -36.77
CA ASN A 94 -12.41 4.58 -37.11
C ASN A 94 -13.27 4.55 -35.82
N LYS A 95 -14.24 5.47 -35.71
CA LYS A 95 -15.09 5.67 -34.52
C LYS A 95 -15.87 4.41 -34.15
N GLU A 96 -16.39 3.67 -35.11
CA GLU A 96 -17.19 2.46 -34.89
C GLU A 96 -16.33 1.27 -34.46
N TYR A 97 -15.18 1.07 -35.10
CA TYR A 97 -14.21 0.05 -34.68
C TYR A 97 -13.65 0.38 -33.29
N ARG A 98 -13.37 1.65 -33.00
CA ARG A 98 -12.93 2.10 -31.67
C ARG A 98 -14.01 1.85 -30.62
N GLN A 99 -15.27 2.16 -30.89
CA GLN A 99 -16.38 1.88 -29.96
C GLN A 99 -16.59 0.38 -29.74
N SER A 100 -16.52 -0.44 -30.79
CA SER A 100 -16.60 -1.91 -30.70
C SER A 100 -15.40 -2.50 -29.94
N PHE A 101 -14.19 -2.02 -30.22
CA PHE A 101 -12.94 -2.43 -29.58
C PHE A 101 -12.89 -2.02 -28.11
N ILE A 102 -13.27 -0.77 -27.79
CA ILE A 102 -13.42 -0.29 -26.41
C ILE A 102 -14.48 -1.14 -25.72
N LYS A 103 -15.69 -1.31 -26.27
CA LYS A 103 -16.77 -2.11 -25.66
C LYS A 103 -16.36 -3.57 -25.40
N ARG A 104 -15.60 -4.17 -26.32
CA ARG A 104 -15.06 -5.54 -26.21
C ARG A 104 -13.95 -5.68 -25.16
N ILE A 105 -13.16 -4.62 -24.94
CA ILE A 105 -12.04 -4.63 -23.98
C ILE A 105 -12.46 -4.15 -22.60
N THR A 106 -13.43 -3.25 -22.53
CA THR A 106 -13.93 -2.69 -21.27
C THR A 106 -14.94 -3.60 -20.59
N LYS A 107 -15.60 -4.50 -21.33
CA LYS A 107 -16.68 -5.35 -20.82
C LYS A 107 -17.68 -4.55 -19.98
N GLN A 108 -18.08 -3.38 -20.50
CA GLN A 108 -18.92 -2.41 -19.80
C GLN A 108 -20.32 -2.95 -19.46
N ASP A 109 -20.72 -4.07 -20.09
CA ASP A 109 -22.01 -4.75 -19.95
C ASP A 109 -21.96 -6.04 -19.10
N GLU A 110 -20.85 -6.35 -18.40
CA GLU A 110 -20.94 -7.39 -17.34
C GLU A 110 -21.87 -6.85 -16.24
N PRO A 111 -23.01 -7.51 -15.95
CA PRO A 111 -23.93 -7.02 -14.93
C PRO A 111 -23.16 -6.85 -13.63
N VAL A 112 -23.24 -5.63 -13.07
CA VAL A 112 -22.73 -5.38 -11.72
C VAL A 112 -23.46 -6.38 -10.82
N PRO A 113 -22.78 -7.35 -10.18
CA PRO A 113 -23.45 -8.29 -9.31
C PRO A 113 -24.24 -7.51 -8.25
N SER A 114 -25.42 -8.03 -7.94
CA SER A 114 -26.47 -7.37 -7.17
C SER A 114 -25.93 -6.59 -5.97
N ASN A 115 -26.24 -5.29 -6.00
CA ASN A 115 -26.12 -4.38 -4.89
C ASN A 115 -27.12 -4.80 -3.82
N ASP A 116 -26.68 -5.35 -2.69
CA ASP A 116 -27.47 -5.22 -1.43
C ASP A 116 -26.66 -5.40 -0.13
N ILE A 117 -25.39 -5.84 -0.17
CA ILE A 117 -24.61 -6.07 1.08
C ILE A 117 -23.16 -5.54 1.00
N ASP A 118 -22.72 -5.01 -0.16
CA ASP A 118 -21.29 -4.86 -0.51
C ASP A 118 -20.53 -3.71 0.22
N SER A 119 -21.23 -2.94 1.07
CA SER A 119 -20.63 -1.93 1.97
C SER A 119 -20.99 -2.12 3.44
N SER A 120 -21.65 -3.22 3.81
CA SER A 120 -21.94 -3.50 5.22
C SER A 120 -20.68 -3.96 5.93
N ILE A 121 -20.36 -3.30 7.04
CA ILE A 121 -19.25 -3.63 7.93
C ILE A 121 -19.67 -4.89 8.72
N ILE A 122 -19.44 -6.07 8.13
CA ILE A 122 -19.79 -7.37 8.74
C ILE A 122 -18.60 -7.89 9.54
N LYS A 123 -18.88 -8.28 10.78
CA LYS A 123 -17.95 -8.98 11.67
C LYS A 123 -17.39 -10.23 11.01
N SER A 124 -16.07 -10.36 10.98
CA SER A 124 -15.41 -11.46 10.26
C SER A 124 -15.71 -12.83 10.85
N GLU A 125 -15.91 -12.91 12.17
CA GLU A 125 -16.19 -14.13 12.94
C GLU A 125 -17.64 -14.63 12.82
N LYS A 126 -18.58 -13.74 12.48
CA LYS A 126 -20.03 -14.00 12.53
C LYS A 126 -20.47 -15.22 11.71
N TYR A 127 -19.79 -15.49 10.60
CA TYR A 127 -20.07 -16.66 9.75
C TYR A 127 -19.74 -17.99 10.44
N PHE A 128 -18.73 -18.01 11.31
CA PHE A 128 -18.23 -19.21 11.98
C PHE A 128 -18.89 -19.47 13.34
N THR A 129 -19.48 -18.45 13.96
CA THR A 129 -20.12 -18.54 15.29
C THR A 129 -21.12 -19.70 15.43
N PRO A 130 -22.00 -20.01 14.45
CA PRO A 130 -22.93 -21.14 14.57
C PRO A 130 -22.28 -22.52 14.62
N PHE A 131 -21.00 -22.63 14.24
CA PHE A 131 -20.25 -23.88 14.18
C PHE A 131 -19.21 -24.01 15.30
N ALA A 132 -19.19 -23.06 16.25
CA ALA A 132 -18.22 -23.03 17.34
C ALA A 132 -18.22 -24.36 18.12
N GLY A 133 -17.02 -24.88 18.39
CA GLY A 133 -16.83 -26.09 19.18
C GLY A 133 -16.96 -27.42 18.43
N LYS A 134 -17.50 -27.44 17.21
CA LYS A 134 -17.54 -28.64 16.35
C LYS A 134 -16.13 -29.08 15.94
N VAL A 135 -15.93 -30.38 15.71
CA VAL A 135 -14.63 -30.98 15.35
C VAL A 135 -14.40 -30.93 13.85
N ILE A 136 -13.21 -30.48 13.45
CA ILE A 136 -12.78 -30.40 12.05
C ILE A 136 -12.26 -31.78 11.62
N ARG A 137 -12.97 -32.49 10.75
CA ARG A 137 -12.52 -33.82 10.27
C ARG A 137 -11.48 -33.69 9.17
N ASN A 138 -11.83 -32.99 8.09
CA ASN A 138 -11.02 -32.91 6.88
C ASN A 138 -10.83 -31.46 6.44
N ILE A 139 -9.63 -31.14 5.95
CA ILE A 139 -9.32 -29.85 5.34
C ILE A 139 -9.07 -30.01 3.84
N HIS A 140 -9.99 -29.48 3.03
CA HIS A 140 -9.89 -29.46 1.59
C HIS A 140 -9.27 -28.15 1.10
N TYR A 141 -8.42 -28.23 0.06
CA TYR A 141 -7.74 -27.06 -0.50
C TYR A 141 -8.19 -26.85 -1.93
N ARG A 142 -8.71 -25.66 -2.22
CA ARG A 142 -9.14 -25.27 -3.56
C ARG A 142 -8.48 -23.97 -3.98
N LYS A 143 -7.88 -23.97 -5.16
CA LYS A 143 -7.20 -22.80 -5.72
C LYS A 143 -7.99 -22.24 -6.88
N VAL A 144 -8.24 -20.94 -6.84
CA VAL A 144 -8.90 -20.21 -7.92
C VAL A 144 -7.84 -19.62 -8.84
N LYS A 145 -8.09 -19.65 -10.15
CA LYS A 145 -7.19 -19.07 -11.15
C LYS A 145 -7.02 -17.56 -10.91
N VAL A 146 -5.77 -17.08 -11.01
CA VAL A 146 -5.39 -15.66 -10.84
C VAL A 146 -6.24 -14.73 -11.70
N PHE A 147 -6.29 -15.01 -13.01
CA PHE A 147 -7.18 -14.32 -13.94
C PHE A 147 -8.50 -15.09 -14.13
N GLY A 148 -9.17 -15.33 -13.01
CA GLY A 148 -10.50 -15.92 -12.93
C GLY A 148 -11.60 -14.88 -12.64
N PRO A 149 -12.77 -15.31 -12.16
CA PRO A 149 -13.85 -14.39 -11.82
C PRO A 149 -13.45 -13.43 -10.69
N ARG A 150 -14.17 -12.30 -10.59
CA ARG A 150 -13.98 -11.32 -9.52
C ARG A 150 -14.32 -11.94 -8.16
N ASN A 151 -15.41 -12.70 -8.10
CA ASN A 151 -15.86 -13.38 -6.92
C ASN A 151 -15.21 -14.76 -6.84
N ILE A 152 -14.60 -15.09 -5.70
CA ILE A 152 -14.02 -16.41 -5.45
C ILE A 152 -15.09 -17.52 -5.47
N ASN A 153 -16.37 -17.13 -5.28
CA ASN A 153 -17.54 -18.01 -5.32
C ASN A 153 -18.01 -18.36 -6.73
N ASP A 154 -17.62 -17.61 -7.75
CA ASP A 154 -18.06 -17.87 -9.12
C ASP A 154 -17.18 -18.98 -9.74
N THR A 155 -17.82 -20.09 -10.08
CA THR A 155 -17.17 -21.29 -10.63
C THR A 155 -17.32 -21.39 -12.16
N SER A 156 -18.13 -20.51 -12.76
CA SER A 156 -18.54 -20.57 -14.17
C SER A 156 -17.64 -19.79 -15.13
N PHE A 157 -16.67 -19.04 -14.60
CA PHE A 157 -15.88 -18.11 -15.40
C PHE A 157 -14.98 -18.82 -16.42
N THR A 158 -15.26 -18.56 -17.69
CA THR A 158 -14.39 -18.93 -18.81
C THR A 158 -14.00 -17.68 -19.59
N THR A 159 -12.73 -17.62 -20.02
CA THR A 159 -12.23 -16.50 -20.84
C THR A 159 -11.81 -16.98 -22.22
N SER A 160 -12.23 -16.26 -23.25
CA SER A 160 -11.87 -16.50 -24.65
C SER A 160 -10.50 -15.89 -25.02
N MET A 161 -9.90 -15.07 -24.13
CA MET A 161 -8.67 -14.33 -24.42
C MET A 161 -7.41 -15.20 -24.32
N LYS A 162 -6.73 -15.40 -25.44
CA LYS A 162 -5.47 -16.19 -25.52
C LYS A 162 -4.38 -15.68 -24.59
N LEU A 163 -4.27 -14.36 -24.41
CA LEU A 163 -3.29 -13.72 -23.52
C LEU A 163 -3.50 -14.10 -22.05
N ILE A 164 -4.76 -14.11 -21.59
CA ILE A 164 -5.11 -14.50 -20.22
C ILE A 164 -4.82 -15.99 -20.00
N LYS A 165 -5.09 -16.85 -21.00
CA LYS A 165 -4.72 -18.28 -20.96
C LYS A 165 -3.21 -18.49 -20.88
N LEU A 166 -2.43 -17.70 -21.63
CA LEU A 166 -0.97 -17.75 -21.58
C LEU A 166 -0.44 -17.28 -20.21
N ALA A 167 -0.97 -16.17 -19.68
CA ALA A 167 -0.59 -15.67 -18.36
C ALA A 167 -0.88 -16.71 -17.26
N ASN A 168 -2.08 -17.29 -17.23
CA ASN A 168 -2.42 -18.37 -16.28
C ASN A 168 -1.51 -19.61 -16.43
N ARG A 169 -0.95 -19.90 -17.62
CA ARG A 169 -0.01 -21.01 -17.84
C ARG A 169 1.42 -20.70 -17.35
N LEU A 170 1.77 -19.41 -17.33
CA LEU A 170 3.08 -18.93 -16.91
C LEU A 170 3.17 -18.75 -15.38
N HIS A 171 2.04 -18.46 -14.73
CA HIS A 171 1.89 -18.38 -13.27
C HIS A 171 2.34 -19.68 -12.57
N TYR A 172 2.97 -19.54 -11.41
CA TYR A 172 3.18 -20.62 -10.46
C TYR A 172 2.19 -20.54 -9.30
N ASP A 173 1.27 -21.50 -9.22
CA ASP A 173 0.35 -21.59 -8.08
C ASP A 173 1.10 -21.86 -6.77
N SER A 174 0.65 -21.22 -5.69
CA SER A 174 1.12 -21.49 -4.33
C SER A 174 0.98 -22.97 -4.00
N ARG A 175 2.03 -23.60 -3.49
CA ARG A 175 2.02 -25.02 -3.12
C ARG A 175 1.09 -25.24 -1.92
N GLN A 176 0.41 -26.38 -1.90
CA GLN A 176 -0.54 -26.70 -0.81
C GLN A 176 0.13 -26.72 0.56
N TRP A 177 1.39 -27.18 0.65
CA TRP A 177 2.14 -27.17 1.91
C TRP A 177 2.37 -25.75 2.46
N VAL A 178 2.50 -24.72 1.62
CA VAL A 178 2.63 -23.31 2.04
C VAL A 178 1.33 -22.84 2.69
N ILE A 179 0.19 -23.16 2.07
CA ILE A 179 -1.13 -22.81 2.60
C ILE A 179 -1.37 -23.56 3.90
N ARG A 180 -1.10 -24.88 3.94
CA ARG A 180 -1.24 -25.71 5.14
C ARG A 180 -0.40 -25.21 6.32
N GLN A 181 0.86 -24.81 6.09
CA GLN A 181 1.72 -24.25 7.13
C GLN A 181 1.24 -22.89 7.64
N SER A 182 0.38 -22.20 6.88
CA SER A 182 -0.17 -20.90 7.22
C SER A 182 -1.52 -20.98 7.93
N LEU A 183 -2.09 -22.18 8.10
CA LEU A 183 -3.30 -22.42 8.87
C LEU A 183 -2.99 -22.45 10.37
N PHE A 184 -3.88 -21.90 11.19
CA PHE A 184 -3.74 -21.90 12.66
C PHE A 184 -4.35 -23.14 13.32
N PHE A 185 -5.28 -23.79 12.62
CA PHE A 185 -5.97 -25.00 13.02
C PHE A 185 -5.50 -26.22 12.23
N ARG A 186 -5.83 -27.41 12.72
CA ARG A 186 -5.55 -28.71 12.11
C ARG A 186 -6.81 -29.58 12.15
N GLU A 187 -6.76 -30.69 11.42
CA GLU A 187 -7.73 -31.79 11.57
C GLU A 187 -7.73 -32.27 13.03
N ASP A 188 -8.89 -32.76 13.46
CA ASP A 188 -9.23 -33.21 14.82
C ASP A 188 -9.21 -32.12 15.91
N GLN A 189 -9.19 -30.84 15.51
CA GLN A 189 -9.33 -29.71 16.44
C GLN A 189 -10.75 -29.15 16.45
N ARG A 190 -11.13 -28.52 17.57
CA ARG A 190 -12.40 -27.79 17.68
C ARG A 190 -12.33 -26.47 16.92
N LEU A 191 -13.38 -26.14 16.21
CA LEU A 191 -13.50 -24.89 15.48
C LEU A 191 -13.66 -23.71 16.44
N ASP A 192 -12.71 -22.77 16.38
CA ASP A 192 -12.78 -21.46 17.03
C ASP A 192 -13.13 -20.38 15.97
N PRO A 193 -14.27 -19.67 16.10
CA PRO A 193 -14.68 -18.64 15.14
C PRO A 193 -13.67 -17.50 14.94
N PHE A 194 -12.98 -17.08 16.00
CA PHE A 194 -11.97 -16.02 15.90
C PHE A 194 -10.72 -16.51 15.20
N GLU A 195 -10.30 -17.75 15.47
CA GLU A 195 -9.16 -18.36 14.80
C GLU A 195 -9.40 -18.49 13.29
N MET A 196 -10.61 -18.89 12.88
CA MET A 196 -10.99 -18.96 11.46
C MET A 196 -10.96 -17.59 10.78
N ALA A 197 -11.56 -16.57 11.43
CA ALA A 197 -11.58 -15.20 10.90
C ALA A 197 -10.18 -14.59 10.81
N ASP A 198 -9.35 -14.78 11.84
CA ASP A 198 -7.95 -14.34 11.86
C ASP A 198 -7.13 -15.06 10.79
N ASN A 199 -7.38 -16.35 10.54
CA ASN A 199 -6.64 -17.11 9.54
C ASN A 199 -6.94 -16.63 8.12
N GLU A 200 -8.21 -16.35 7.81
CA GLU A 200 -8.56 -15.70 6.53
C GLU A 200 -7.83 -14.37 6.33
N ARG A 201 -7.81 -13.49 7.35
CA ARG A 201 -7.07 -12.22 7.31
C ARG A 201 -5.58 -12.46 7.12
N TYR A 202 -5.00 -13.40 7.86
CA TYR A 202 -3.57 -13.72 7.79
C TYR A 202 -3.15 -14.17 6.40
N LEU A 203 -3.96 -15.04 5.76
CA LEU A 203 -3.76 -15.49 4.39
C LEU A 203 -3.86 -14.32 3.41
N ARG A 204 -4.90 -13.47 3.51
CA ARG A 204 -5.05 -12.26 2.66
C ARG A 204 -3.92 -11.25 2.83
N ASN A 205 -3.27 -11.22 4.00
CA ASN A 205 -2.13 -10.36 4.29
C ASN A 205 -0.79 -10.89 3.74
N ARG A 206 -0.76 -12.10 3.18
CA ARG A 206 0.43 -12.58 2.47
C ARG A 206 0.54 -11.88 1.10
N PRO A 207 1.74 -11.46 0.68
CA PRO A 207 1.93 -10.67 -0.54
C PRO A 207 1.69 -11.43 -1.86
N PHE A 208 1.46 -12.74 -1.78
CA PHE A 208 1.18 -13.62 -2.92
C PHE A 208 -0.28 -14.11 -2.97
N ILE A 209 -1.11 -13.73 -1.99
CA ILE A 209 -2.53 -14.09 -1.93
C ILE A 209 -3.36 -12.83 -2.14
N GLN A 210 -4.28 -12.89 -3.09
CA GLN A 210 -5.23 -11.81 -3.37
C GLN A 210 -6.44 -11.87 -2.44
N ASP A 211 -7.01 -13.08 -2.30
CA ASP A 211 -8.17 -13.34 -1.45
C ASP A 211 -8.09 -14.77 -0.88
N ALA A 212 -8.66 -14.96 0.30
CA ALA A 212 -8.75 -16.23 0.98
C ALA A 212 -10.05 -16.31 1.76
N ARG A 213 -10.75 -17.45 1.62
CA ARG A 213 -12.02 -17.74 2.30
C ARG A 213 -12.01 -19.16 2.84
N LEU A 214 -12.60 -19.33 4.02
CA LEU A 214 -12.83 -20.63 4.64
C LEU A 214 -14.34 -20.91 4.59
N TYR A 215 -14.72 -22.03 3.98
CA TYR A 215 -16.10 -22.50 3.97
C TYR A 215 -16.26 -23.72 4.85
N VAL A 216 -17.32 -23.74 5.64
CA VAL A 216 -17.75 -24.94 6.37
C VAL A 216 -18.55 -25.82 5.41
N LYS A 217 -18.20 -27.10 5.31
CA LYS A 217 -18.83 -28.12 4.48
C LYS A 217 -19.19 -29.34 5.33
N ASN A 218 -20.13 -30.16 4.82
CA ASN A 218 -20.46 -31.48 5.37
C ASN A 218 -20.62 -31.49 6.90
N VAL A 219 -21.57 -30.72 7.42
CA VAL A 219 -21.84 -30.66 8.86
C VAL A 219 -22.65 -31.89 9.25
N GLU A 220 -22.03 -32.85 9.93
CA GLU A 220 -22.62 -34.11 10.37
C GLU A 220 -22.44 -34.25 11.88
N GLY A 221 -23.55 -34.15 12.63
CA GLY A 221 -23.51 -34.18 14.09
C GLY A 221 -22.58 -33.11 14.66
N ASP A 222 -21.56 -33.55 15.42
CA ASP A 222 -20.56 -32.69 16.05
C ASP A 222 -19.31 -32.46 15.19
N SER A 223 -19.35 -32.90 13.93
CA SER A 223 -18.21 -32.89 13.02
C SER A 223 -18.49 -32.08 11.75
N LEU A 224 -17.44 -31.50 11.18
CA LEU A 224 -17.53 -30.70 9.95
C LEU A 224 -16.24 -30.80 9.13
N ASP A 225 -16.34 -30.45 7.86
CA ASP A 225 -15.20 -30.31 6.95
C ASP A 225 -14.96 -28.83 6.64
N ILE A 226 -13.71 -28.44 6.36
CA ILE A 226 -13.37 -27.07 5.98
C ILE A 226 -12.78 -27.06 4.57
N GLU A 227 -13.33 -26.21 3.71
CA GLU A 227 -12.77 -25.91 2.39
C GLU A 227 -12.02 -24.57 2.43
N VAL A 228 -10.70 -24.64 2.29
CA VAL A 228 -9.80 -23.48 2.18
C VAL A 228 -9.71 -23.07 0.72
N VAL A 229 -10.31 -21.93 0.37
CA VAL A 229 -10.30 -21.40 -0.98
C VAL A 229 -9.35 -20.21 -1.06
N THR A 230 -8.29 -20.32 -1.86
CA THR A 230 -7.32 -19.23 -2.08
C THR A 230 -7.35 -18.76 -3.53
N LYS A 231 -7.17 -17.46 -3.71
CA LYS A 231 -6.91 -16.84 -5.00
C LYS A 231 -5.55 -16.15 -4.95
N ASP A 232 -4.64 -16.61 -5.78
CA ASP A 232 -3.27 -16.12 -5.82
C ASP A 232 -3.16 -14.81 -6.61
N LEU A 233 -2.14 -14.02 -6.30
CA LEU A 233 -1.68 -12.91 -7.14
C LEU A 233 -0.68 -13.42 -8.18
N PHE A 234 -0.66 -12.79 -9.35
CA PHE A 234 0.43 -12.99 -10.29
C PHE A 234 1.73 -12.52 -9.64
N GLU A 235 2.70 -13.43 -9.49
CA GLU A 235 3.81 -13.30 -8.56
C GLU A 235 4.81 -12.21 -8.95
N TYR A 236 4.87 -11.86 -10.23
CA TYR A 236 5.77 -10.85 -10.76
C TYR A 236 5.22 -9.43 -10.54
N GLY A 237 6.06 -8.59 -9.95
CA GLY A 237 5.83 -7.17 -9.72
C GLY A 237 6.89 -6.30 -10.38
N ALA A 238 6.52 -5.05 -10.64
CA ALA A 238 7.40 -3.99 -11.10
C ALA A 238 7.00 -2.70 -10.38
N ASP A 239 7.99 -1.90 -10.02
CA ASP A 239 7.83 -0.63 -9.34
C ASP A 239 8.70 0.43 -10.02
N LEU A 240 8.14 1.64 -10.17
CA LEU A 240 8.81 2.80 -10.74
C LEU A 240 8.63 4.00 -9.79
N SER A 241 9.37 3.95 -8.68
CA SER A 241 9.34 4.97 -7.63
C SER A 241 9.91 6.34 -8.03
N GLN A 242 10.81 6.42 -9.02
CA GLN A 242 11.27 7.70 -9.58
C GLN A 242 11.38 7.62 -11.09
N PHE A 243 10.82 8.62 -11.78
CA PHE A 243 10.89 8.76 -13.23
C PHE A 243 11.06 10.22 -13.64
N SER A 244 12.30 10.61 -13.94
CA SER A 244 12.65 11.94 -14.45
C SER A 244 13.83 11.84 -15.43
N PRO A 245 14.11 12.90 -16.22
CA PRO A 245 15.24 12.88 -17.16
C PRO A 245 16.61 12.65 -16.52
N THR A 246 16.75 12.88 -15.20
CA THR A 246 18.03 12.82 -14.48
C THR A 246 18.07 11.76 -13.39
N ASP A 247 16.94 11.14 -13.04
CA ASP A 247 16.80 10.16 -11.95
C ASP A 247 15.70 9.15 -12.28
N ILE A 248 16.10 7.88 -12.40
CA ILE A 248 15.22 6.75 -12.66
C ILE A 248 15.50 5.69 -11.60
N ARG A 249 14.47 5.31 -10.83
CA ARG A 249 14.55 4.20 -9.86
C ARG A 249 13.47 3.19 -10.19
N ALA A 250 13.89 1.98 -10.55
CA ALA A 250 13.00 0.89 -10.90
C ALA A 250 13.37 -0.37 -10.12
N SER A 251 12.36 -1.19 -9.80
CA SER A 251 12.58 -2.52 -9.26
C SER A 251 11.63 -3.54 -9.85
N ILE A 252 12.09 -4.78 -9.89
CA ILE A 252 11.32 -5.96 -10.30
C ILE A 252 11.31 -6.94 -9.13
N SER A 253 10.18 -7.58 -8.91
CA SER A 253 10.03 -8.54 -7.83
C SER A 253 9.29 -9.79 -8.27
N ASN A 254 9.53 -10.89 -7.57
CA ASN A 254 8.72 -12.08 -7.59
C ASN A 254 8.34 -12.41 -6.14
N ASN A 255 7.05 -12.33 -5.79
CA ASN A 255 6.58 -12.50 -4.40
C ASN A 255 6.25 -13.95 -4.01
N ASN A 256 6.32 -14.89 -4.96
CA ASN A 256 5.99 -16.30 -4.72
C ASN A 256 6.84 -17.25 -5.57
N LEU A 257 8.16 -17.14 -5.43
CA LEU A 257 9.11 -17.91 -6.23
C LEU A 257 8.79 -19.41 -6.13
N PHE A 258 8.48 -20.03 -7.27
CA PHE A 258 8.11 -21.44 -7.41
C PHE A 258 6.86 -21.89 -6.61
N GLY A 259 6.02 -20.94 -6.21
CA GLY A 259 4.86 -21.21 -5.36
C GLY A 259 5.22 -21.54 -3.91
N ALA A 260 6.44 -21.23 -3.46
CA ALA A 260 6.99 -21.67 -2.18
C ALA A 260 6.93 -20.61 -1.06
N GLY A 261 6.15 -19.53 -1.25
CA GLY A 261 6.07 -18.41 -0.30
C GLY A 261 7.41 -17.69 -0.12
N GLN A 262 8.10 -17.42 -1.23
CA GLN A 262 9.42 -16.80 -1.27
C GLN A 262 9.38 -15.53 -2.13
N GLY A 263 9.89 -14.43 -1.60
CA GLY A 263 10.05 -13.16 -2.27
C GLY A 263 11.48 -12.94 -2.76
N VAL A 264 11.65 -12.48 -3.99
CA VAL A 264 12.91 -11.93 -4.51
C VAL A 264 12.62 -10.56 -5.08
N ARG A 265 13.39 -9.55 -4.70
CA ARG A 265 13.33 -8.21 -5.28
C ARG A 265 14.72 -7.81 -5.77
N VAL A 266 14.77 -7.25 -6.97
CA VAL A 266 15.98 -6.66 -7.54
C VAL A 266 15.63 -5.23 -7.98
N GLY A 267 16.37 -4.26 -7.46
CA GLY A 267 16.17 -2.84 -7.74
C GLY A 267 17.43 -2.21 -8.33
N ALA A 268 17.24 -1.17 -9.15
CA ALA A 268 18.31 -0.33 -9.64
C ALA A 268 17.88 1.14 -9.67
N ARG A 269 18.82 2.04 -9.43
CA ARG A 269 18.65 3.48 -9.65
C ARG A 269 19.78 3.99 -10.53
N TRP A 270 19.40 4.71 -11.57
CA TRP A 270 20.30 5.48 -12.40
C TRP A 270 20.06 6.97 -12.12
N ARG A 271 21.13 7.69 -11.78
CA ARG A 271 21.05 9.12 -11.53
C ARG A 271 22.31 9.84 -12.01
N LYS A 272 22.16 10.81 -12.92
CA LYS A 272 23.28 11.44 -13.63
C LYS A 272 24.21 12.25 -12.72
N ASP A 273 23.66 12.88 -11.70
CA ASP A 273 24.39 13.71 -10.73
C ASP A 273 25.02 12.89 -9.58
N TYR A 274 24.91 11.56 -9.61
CA TYR A 274 25.49 10.68 -8.60
C TYR A 274 26.76 9.98 -9.13
N ASN A 275 27.73 9.77 -8.25
CA ASN A 275 28.87 8.89 -8.46
C ASN A 275 28.98 7.94 -7.26
N PRO A 276 28.62 6.65 -7.35
CA PRO A 276 28.31 5.93 -8.57
C PRO A 276 26.94 6.29 -9.15
N ILE A 277 26.89 6.38 -10.48
CA ILE A 277 25.67 6.68 -11.26
C ILE A 277 24.61 5.60 -11.05
N TRP A 278 25.06 4.35 -10.87
CA TRP A 278 24.21 3.18 -10.66
C TRP A 278 24.24 2.74 -9.20
N ASN A 279 23.06 2.49 -8.65
CA ASN A 279 22.87 1.91 -7.34
C ASN A 279 21.92 0.71 -7.45
N SER A 280 22.04 -0.27 -6.56
CA SER A 280 21.35 -1.56 -6.70
C SER A 280 20.79 -2.07 -5.38
N GLU A 281 19.74 -2.88 -5.47
CA GLU A 281 19.15 -3.61 -4.34
C GLU A 281 18.93 -5.07 -4.74
N ILE A 282 19.19 -5.98 -3.80
CA ILE A 282 18.76 -7.37 -3.86
C ILE A 282 18.19 -7.73 -2.48
N ARG A 283 16.96 -8.21 -2.44
CA ARG A 283 16.30 -8.69 -1.22
C ARG A 283 15.68 -10.05 -1.45
N TYR A 284 15.97 -10.98 -0.56
CA TYR A 284 15.31 -12.28 -0.46
C TYR A 284 14.45 -12.32 0.80
N THR A 285 13.22 -12.83 0.68
CA THR A 285 12.29 -12.99 1.80
C THR A 285 11.72 -14.40 1.80
N LYS A 286 11.72 -15.07 2.95
CA LYS A 286 11.00 -16.33 3.17
C LYS A 286 9.85 -16.08 4.13
N TYR A 287 8.63 -16.22 3.65
CA TYR A 287 7.45 -16.09 4.49
C TYR A 287 7.18 -17.39 5.27
N ASN A 288 6.77 -17.25 6.53
CA ASN A 288 6.40 -18.34 7.43
C ASN A 288 7.43 -19.48 7.43
N MET A 289 8.66 -19.16 7.83
CA MET A 289 9.77 -20.10 7.86
C MET A 289 9.43 -21.31 8.74
N MET A 290 9.41 -22.50 8.12
CA MET A 290 9.14 -23.77 8.79
C MET A 290 7.78 -23.85 9.52
N GLY A 291 6.80 -23.01 9.16
CA GLY A 291 5.49 -22.98 9.85
C GLY A 291 5.51 -22.32 11.23
N SER A 292 6.58 -21.58 11.56
CA SER A 292 6.73 -20.88 12.85
C SER A 292 6.03 -19.51 12.90
N PHE A 293 5.47 -19.06 11.77
CA PHE A 293 4.97 -17.70 11.53
C PHE A 293 6.05 -16.61 11.63
N VAL A 294 7.33 -16.99 11.62
CA VAL A 294 8.47 -16.07 11.49
C VAL A 294 8.74 -15.84 10.01
N ASP A 295 8.69 -14.58 9.59
CA ASP A 295 9.13 -14.13 8.28
C ASP A 295 10.62 -13.76 8.36
N MET A 296 11.42 -14.24 7.42
CA MET A 296 12.86 -13.95 7.33
C MET A 296 13.15 -13.13 6.08
N ALA A 297 13.93 -12.06 6.19
CA ALA A 297 14.44 -11.32 5.06
C ALA A 297 15.95 -11.10 5.17
N VAL A 298 16.65 -11.21 4.04
CA VAL A 298 18.06 -10.87 3.90
C VAL A 298 18.19 -9.94 2.71
N GLY A 299 18.89 -8.82 2.89
CA GLY A 299 18.97 -7.79 1.87
C GLY A 299 20.34 -7.12 1.80
N TYR A 300 20.66 -6.71 0.58
CA TYR A 300 21.72 -5.75 0.25
C TYR A 300 21.09 -4.61 -0.52
N THR A 301 21.37 -3.38 -0.13
CA THR A 301 20.87 -2.20 -0.85
C THR A 301 21.88 -1.08 -0.82
N THR A 302 22.01 -0.38 -1.94
CA THR A 302 22.62 0.95 -2.03
C THR A 302 21.62 1.99 -2.52
N LEU A 303 20.32 1.69 -2.43
CA LEU A 303 19.25 2.61 -2.86
C LEU A 303 18.83 3.60 -1.76
N ASN A 304 19.51 3.60 -0.61
CA ASN A 304 19.19 4.42 0.55
C ASN A 304 17.72 4.27 0.98
N ASN A 305 17.26 3.02 1.09
CA ASN A 305 15.88 2.65 1.39
C ASN A 305 15.75 1.74 2.61
N PHE A 306 16.80 1.64 3.42
CA PHE A 306 16.83 0.86 4.65
C PHE A 306 17.57 1.62 5.74
N ALA A 307 16.90 1.83 6.89
CA ALA A 307 17.46 2.39 8.13
C ALA A 307 18.41 3.61 7.96
N GLN A 308 17.99 4.58 7.15
CA GLN A 308 18.75 5.79 6.87
C GLN A 308 18.99 6.61 8.15
N LEU A 309 20.25 6.99 8.41
CA LEU A 309 20.62 7.76 9.59
C LEU A 309 20.27 9.26 9.47
N ASP A 310 20.66 9.90 8.37
CA ASP A 310 20.50 11.36 8.20
C ASP A 310 19.90 11.76 6.85
N THR A 311 19.12 12.84 6.86
CA THR A 311 18.60 13.45 5.64
C THR A 311 19.77 14.02 4.81
N ASN A 312 19.78 13.72 3.51
CA ASN A 312 20.85 14.06 2.55
C ASN A 312 22.15 13.24 2.63
N ALA A 313 22.25 12.25 3.51
CA ALA A 313 23.28 11.23 3.39
C ALA A 313 22.75 10.03 2.61
N TYR A 314 23.64 9.39 1.84
CA TYR A 314 23.28 8.23 1.03
C TYR A 314 24.02 7.02 1.58
N GLU A 315 23.30 5.95 1.87
CA GLU A 315 23.83 4.81 2.62
C GLU A 315 23.61 3.49 1.87
N GLY A 316 24.58 2.61 2.03
CA GLY A 316 24.48 1.21 1.71
C GLY A 316 24.28 0.37 2.96
N SER A 317 23.53 -0.72 2.82
CA SER A 317 23.14 -1.58 3.94
C SER A 317 23.18 -3.04 3.53
N VAL A 318 23.74 -3.88 4.42
CA VAL A 318 23.50 -5.34 4.44
C VAL A 318 22.73 -5.64 5.72
N TYR A 319 21.61 -6.35 5.60
CA TYR A 319 20.76 -6.62 6.75
C TYR A 319 20.13 -8.01 6.72
N ILE A 320 19.82 -8.49 7.92
CA ILE A 320 19.01 -9.67 8.19
C ILE A 320 17.88 -9.22 9.11
N GLU A 321 16.65 -9.56 8.75
CA GLU A 321 15.44 -9.27 9.51
C GLU A 321 14.68 -10.57 9.77
N LEU A 322 14.34 -10.82 11.02
CA LEU A 322 13.43 -11.87 11.45
C LEU A 322 12.24 -11.19 12.11
N THR A 323 11.04 -11.47 11.63
CA THR A 323 9.83 -10.81 12.14
C THR A 323 8.76 -11.86 12.39
N ARG A 324 8.29 -11.94 13.64
CA ARG A 324 7.10 -12.69 14.01
C ARG A 324 5.97 -11.70 14.31
N PRO A 325 5.14 -11.36 13.32
CA PRO A 325 4.04 -10.42 13.53
C PRO A 325 2.97 -11.02 14.44
N LEU A 326 2.02 -10.19 14.91
CA LEU A 326 0.80 -10.68 15.55
C LEU A 326 -0.09 -11.36 14.49
N PHE A 327 0.22 -12.62 14.19
CA PHE A 327 -0.45 -13.38 13.13
C PHE A 327 -1.91 -13.73 13.47
N ARG A 328 -2.23 -13.87 14.76
CA ARG A 328 -3.59 -14.02 15.29
C ARG A 328 -3.72 -13.24 16.59
N ASN A 329 -4.91 -12.77 16.92
CA ASN A 329 -5.18 -11.99 18.13
C ASN A 329 -4.84 -12.76 19.42
N ALA A 330 -5.02 -14.08 19.39
CA ALA A 330 -4.71 -15.00 20.48
C ALA A 330 -3.24 -15.45 20.53
N ALA A 331 -2.35 -14.91 19.70
CA ALA A 331 -0.94 -15.28 19.72
C ALA A 331 -0.30 -14.81 21.04
N LYS A 332 0.39 -15.73 21.72
CA LYS A 332 1.09 -15.42 22.98
C LYS A 332 2.38 -14.66 22.77
N TRP A 333 3.09 -14.93 21.69
CA TRP A 333 4.43 -14.43 21.45
C TRP A 333 4.52 -13.70 20.12
N VAL A 334 5.08 -12.50 20.16
CA VAL A 334 5.45 -11.68 19.01
C VAL A 334 6.90 -11.23 19.18
N GLY A 335 7.56 -10.83 18.10
CA GLY A 335 8.91 -10.32 18.22
C GLY A 335 9.59 -10.08 16.89
N GLY A 336 10.79 -9.52 16.95
CA GLY A 336 11.62 -9.34 15.79
C GLY A 336 13.07 -9.10 16.14
N LEU A 337 13.94 -9.35 15.17
CA LEU A 337 15.37 -9.15 15.24
C LEU A 337 15.85 -8.56 13.92
N THR A 338 16.48 -7.41 13.97
CA THR A 338 17.13 -6.76 12.84
C THR A 338 18.61 -6.58 13.14
N LEU A 339 19.44 -7.16 12.29
CA LEU A 339 20.89 -6.99 12.30
C LEU A 339 21.27 -6.29 11.01
N ALA A 340 21.95 -5.15 11.10
CA ALA A 340 22.37 -4.42 9.91
C ALA A 340 23.79 -3.86 10.04
N GLN A 341 24.49 -3.85 8.92
CA GLN A 341 25.76 -3.18 8.72
C GLN A 341 25.54 -2.10 7.67
N ASN A 342 25.72 -0.85 8.06
CA ASN A 342 25.50 0.31 7.20
C ASN A 342 26.81 1.07 6.97
N TRP A 343 26.94 1.67 5.80
CA TRP A 343 28.07 2.52 5.42
C TRP A 343 27.60 3.68 4.54
N SER A 344 28.26 4.83 4.71
CA SER A 344 28.05 5.98 3.84
C SER A 344 28.60 5.73 2.44
N ILE A 345 27.87 6.19 1.42
CA ILE A 345 28.28 6.18 0.01
C ILE A 345 28.51 7.62 -0.41
N ASN A 346 29.71 7.91 -0.93
CA ASN A 346 29.96 9.19 -1.57
C ASN A 346 29.12 9.21 -2.85
N ILE A 347 28.20 10.16 -2.99
CA ILE A 347 27.37 10.33 -4.19
C ILE A 347 27.70 11.60 -4.97
N LYS A 348 28.28 12.63 -4.36
CA LYS A 348 28.51 13.94 -5.00
C LYS A 348 30.00 14.22 -5.29
N GLY A 349 30.90 13.27 -4.99
CA GLY A 349 32.34 13.44 -5.18
C GLY A 349 32.92 14.56 -4.29
N ILE A 350 34.14 14.99 -4.63
CA ILE A 350 34.76 16.23 -4.12
C ILE A 350 34.26 17.35 -5.04
N LEU A 351 33.57 18.36 -4.50
CA LEU A 351 33.29 19.57 -5.28
C LEU A 351 34.58 20.41 -5.37
N PRO A 352 35.02 20.83 -6.59
CA PRO A 352 36.24 21.61 -6.76
C PRO A 352 36.24 22.96 -6.03
N GLU A 353 35.08 23.49 -5.69
CA GLU A 353 34.92 24.87 -5.18
C GLU A 353 35.08 25.02 -3.66
N SER A 354 35.02 23.94 -2.87
CA SER A 354 34.89 24.05 -1.41
C SER A 354 36.09 23.56 -0.58
N GLY A 355 37.14 22.99 -1.18
CA GLY A 355 38.36 22.55 -0.47
C GLY A 355 38.18 21.44 0.59
N ASP A 356 36.95 21.18 1.03
CA ASP A 356 36.57 20.15 1.99
C ASP A 356 35.49 19.23 1.39
N SER A 357 35.62 17.93 1.64
CA SER A 357 34.76 16.93 1.04
C SER A 357 33.36 16.97 1.68
N ILE A 358 32.30 17.16 0.88
CA ILE A 358 30.91 17.04 1.34
C ILE A 358 30.59 15.60 1.79
N PHE A 359 31.41 14.63 1.37
CA PHE A 359 31.23 13.23 1.72
C PHE A 359 31.57 12.97 3.20
N ARG A 360 30.58 12.47 3.92
CA ARG A 360 30.68 12.08 5.32
C ARG A 360 31.02 10.60 5.35
N ASP A 361 32.26 10.24 5.67
CA ASP A 361 32.70 8.83 5.72
C ASP A 361 32.41 8.24 7.09
N TYR A 362 31.33 7.47 7.21
CA TYR A 362 30.94 6.80 8.44
C TYR A 362 30.42 5.38 8.20
N ARG A 363 30.55 4.56 9.24
CA ARG A 363 30.11 3.17 9.24
C ARG A 363 29.56 2.81 10.60
N TYR A 364 28.43 2.13 10.62
CA TYR A 364 27.77 1.73 11.86
C TYR A 364 27.05 0.40 11.74
N ARG A 365 26.81 -0.21 12.89
CA ARG A 365 26.05 -1.45 13.04
C ARG A 365 24.78 -1.19 13.83
N ILE A 366 23.69 -1.82 13.41
CA ILE A 366 22.41 -1.83 14.14
C ILE A 366 22.19 -3.25 14.65
N ILE A 367 21.91 -3.35 15.94
CA ILE A 367 21.33 -4.52 16.58
C ILE A 367 20.02 -4.06 17.20
N ASP A 368 18.91 -4.57 16.68
CA ASP A 368 17.57 -4.23 17.16
C ASP A 368 16.78 -5.51 17.42
N GLY A 369 16.55 -5.82 18.68
CA GLY A 369 15.81 -7.02 19.10
C GLY A 369 14.64 -6.63 19.99
N TRP A 370 13.47 -7.19 19.72
CA TRP A 370 12.29 -7.00 20.55
C TRP A 370 11.46 -8.27 20.67
N VAL A 371 10.76 -8.38 21.79
CA VAL A 371 9.86 -9.50 22.10
C VAL A 371 8.64 -8.97 22.83
N GLY A 372 7.48 -9.54 22.54
CA GLY A 372 6.24 -9.26 23.24
C GLY A 372 5.56 -10.54 23.68
N TYR A 373 4.95 -10.48 24.87
CA TYR A 373 4.16 -11.55 25.44
C TYR A 373 2.75 -11.05 25.77
N ASN A 374 1.73 -11.71 25.21
CA ASN A 374 0.34 -11.44 25.52
C ASN A 374 -0.04 -12.15 26.84
N LEU A 375 -0.14 -11.35 27.91
CA LEU A 375 -0.40 -11.81 29.28
C LEU A 375 -1.84 -12.28 29.46
N ILE A 376 -2.80 -11.49 28.95
CA ILE A 376 -4.23 -11.74 29.13
C ILE A 376 -4.90 -11.67 27.77
N ASN A 377 -5.48 -12.81 27.37
CA ASN A 377 -6.31 -12.92 26.19
C ASN A 377 -7.77 -13.15 26.60
N ASN A 378 -8.64 -12.19 26.31
CA ASN A 378 -10.06 -12.20 26.65
C ASN A 378 -10.97 -12.64 25.49
N TYR A 379 -10.40 -13.05 24.35
CA TYR A 379 -11.18 -13.69 23.28
C TYR A 379 -11.61 -15.10 23.72
N ARG A 380 -12.91 -15.35 23.71
CA ARG A 380 -13.48 -16.65 24.09
C ARG A 380 -13.61 -17.56 22.88
N HIS A 381 -13.40 -18.85 23.08
CA HIS A 381 -13.49 -19.88 22.03
C HIS A 381 -14.93 -20.13 21.52
N ASP A 382 -15.94 -19.58 22.19
CA ASP A 382 -17.35 -19.67 21.80
C ASP A 382 -17.77 -18.64 20.73
N GLY A 383 -16.85 -17.78 20.29
CA GLY A 383 -17.14 -16.71 19.34
C GLY A 383 -17.80 -15.48 19.98
N THR A 384 -17.92 -15.42 21.31
CA THR A 384 -18.41 -14.24 22.03
C THR A 384 -17.25 -13.36 22.51
N ILE A 385 -17.48 -12.05 22.52
CA ILE A 385 -16.47 -11.07 22.94
C ILE A 385 -16.80 -10.62 24.37
N GLY A 386 -15.87 -10.87 25.29
CA GLY A 386 -15.91 -10.23 26.60
C GLY A 386 -15.67 -8.72 26.49
N SER A 387 -16.19 -7.93 27.44
CA SER A 387 -15.98 -6.47 27.46
C SER A 387 -14.54 -6.06 27.80
N LYS A 388 -13.70 -6.99 28.26
CA LYS A 388 -12.36 -6.73 28.80
C LYS A 388 -11.29 -6.65 27.69
N PRO A 389 -10.32 -5.72 27.77
CA PRO A 389 -9.21 -5.63 26.82
C PRO A 389 -8.18 -6.75 27.02
N ASN A 390 -7.42 -7.07 25.97
CA ASN A 390 -6.21 -7.88 26.10
C ASN A 390 -5.08 -7.04 26.67
N LEU A 391 -4.14 -7.70 27.35
CA LEU A 391 -2.98 -7.04 27.96
C LEU A 391 -1.70 -7.74 27.51
N ALA A 392 -0.74 -6.97 26.99
CA ALA A 392 0.56 -7.45 26.56
C ALA A 392 1.68 -6.64 27.20
N ILE A 393 2.82 -7.30 27.37
CA ILE A 393 4.09 -6.68 27.79
C ILE A 393 5.12 -6.89 26.68
N LEU A 394 5.84 -5.83 26.33
CA LEU A 394 6.82 -5.85 25.26
C LEU A 394 8.12 -5.22 25.72
N ALA A 395 9.24 -5.75 25.26
CA ALA A 395 10.56 -5.24 25.54
C ALA A 395 11.37 -5.11 24.25
N ARG A 396 12.17 -4.05 24.14
CA ARG A 396 13.07 -3.80 23.01
C ARG A 396 14.44 -3.37 23.48
N HIS A 397 15.46 -3.89 22.82
CA HIS A 397 16.82 -3.39 22.87
C HIS A 397 17.24 -2.94 21.48
N TYR A 398 17.57 -1.66 21.35
CA TYR A 398 18.10 -1.08 20.13
C TYR A 398 19.51 -0.54 20.42
N ASN A 399 20.48 -0.88 19.58
CA ASN A 399 21.85 -0.44 19.71
C ASN A 399 22.43 -0.13 18.33
N LEU A 400 22.66 1.16 18.10
CA LEU A 400 23.40 1.70 16.97
C LEU A 400 24.82 2.03 17.44
N ALA A 401 25.80 1.32 16.88
CA ALA A 401 27.22 1.48 17.22
C ALA A 401 28.04 1.88 16.00
N PHE A 402 28.64 3.06 16.05
CA PHE A 402 29.60 3.53 15.06
C PHE A 402 30.91 2.77 15.17
N GLN A 403 31.38 2.31 14.02
CA GLN A 403 32.74 1.78 13.84
C GLN A 403 33.67 2.88 13.33
N ARG A 404 33.10 3.86 12.61
CA ARG A 404 33.79 5.02 12.08
C ARG A 404 32.83 6.20 12.04
N THR A 405 33.26 7.34 12.52
CA THR A 405 32.55 8.62 12.46
C THR A 405 33.19 9.54 11.40
N PRO A 406 32.45 10.53 10.88
CA PRO A 406 32.99 11.49 9.92
C PRO A 406 34.15 12.29 10.55
N SER A 407 35.22 12.53 9.78
CA SER A 407 36.41 13.26 10.26
C SER A 407 36.27 14.78 10.22
N GLN A 408 35.24 15.33 9.55
CA GLN A 408 35.08 16.78 9.45
C GLN A 408 34.66 17.40 10.79
N GLU A 409 35.30 18.51 11.15
CA GLU A 409 35.06 19.17 12.45
C GLU A 409 33.59 19.56 12.65
N ARG A 410 32.89 19.97 11.58
CA ARG A 410 31.46 20.33 11.63
C ARG A 410 30.52 19.20 12.07
N TYR A 411 30.94 17.93 11.95
CA TYR A 411 30.13 16.76 12.30
C TYR A 411 30.53 16.12 13.61
N LYS A 412 31.66 16.53 14.18
CA LYS A 412 32.19 15.99 15.42
C LYS A 412 31.25 16.22 16.60
N ASP A 413 30.58 17.37 16.62
CA ASP A 413 29.58 17.74 17.63
C ASP A 413 28.14 17.39 17.26
N ASP A 414 27.90 16.83 16.07
CA ASP A 414 26.56 16.48 15.60
C ASP A 414 26.07 15.21 16.33
N PRO A 415 24.95 15.27 17.07
CA PRO A 415 24.42 14.12 17.80
C PRO A 415 24.09 12.94 16.90
N VAL A 416 23.79 13.15 15.61
CA VAL A 416 23.44 12.08 14.68
C VAL A 416 24.58 11.08 14.48
N TYR A 417 25.83 11.52 14.54
CA TYR A 417 27.02 10.68 14.33
C TYR A 417 27.58 10.07 15.62
N ASN A 418 26.71 9.77 16.59
CA ASN A 418 27.08 9.22 17.88
C ASN A 418 26.35 7.91 18.19
N ASN A 419 27.00 7.05 18.97
CA ASN A 419 26.41 5.80 19.44
C ASN A 419 25.07 6.08 20.13
N HIS A 420 24.06 5.27 19.78
CA HIS A 420 22.71 5.41 20.30
C HIS A 420 22.23 4.06 20.81
N ARG A 421 21.91 4.00 22.09
CA ARG A 421 21.43 2.79 22.75
C ARG A 421 20.12 3.08 23.45
N LEU A 422 19.16 2.18 23.28
CA LEU A 422 17.82 2.33 23.79
C LEU A 422 17.32 0.99 24.35
N TYR A 423 16.75 1.04 25.54
CA TYR A 423 16.05 -0.06 26.19
C TYR A 423 14.64 0.40 26.49
N LEU A 424 13.63 -0.23 25.89
CA LEU A 424 12.22 0.10 26.12
C LEU A 424 11.48 -1.08 26.74
N LEU A 425 10.57 -0.76 27.65
CA LEU A 425 9.52 -1.62 28.15
C LEU A 425 8.18 -0.96 27.84
N GLU A 426 7.23 -1.72 27.30
CA GLU A 426 5.91 -1.24 26.93
C GLU A 426 4.82 -2.15 27.49
N LEU A 427 3.82 -1.54 28.11
CA LEU A 427 2.59 -2.21 28.52
C LEU A 427 1.47 -1.76 27.59
N GLN A 428 0.78 -2.71 26.99
CA GLN A 428 -0.21 -2.44 25.95
C GLN A 428 -1.55 -3.10 26.27
N ALA A 429 -2.61 -2.30 26.25
CA ALA A 429 -4.00 -2.73 26.41
C ALA A 429 -4.76 -2.51 25.11
N TYR A 430 -5.30 -3.57 24.52
CA TYR A 430 -5.95 -3.48 23.22
C TYR A 430 -7.18 -4.37 23.09
N ARG A 431 -8.15 -3.91 22.30
CA ARG A 431 -9.30 -4.69 21.85
C ARG A 431 -9.59 -4.30 20.42
N ILE A 432 -9.32 -5.22 19.48
CA ILE A 432 -9.48 -4.96 18.06
C ILE A 432 -10.32 -6.08 17.44
N ASP A 433 -11.40 -5.68 16.79
CA ASP A 433 -12.28 -6.53 16.00
C ASP A 433 -12.08 -6.20 14.53
N TYR A 434 -12.24 -7.19 13.64
CA TYR A 434 -11.98 -7.00 12.21
C TYR A 434 -13.23 -7.20 11.39
N PHE A 435 -13.43 -6.28 10.45
CA PHE A 435 -14.60 -6.25 9.60
C PHE A 435 -14.19 -6.23 8.15
N LYS A 436 -14.94 -6.97 7.34
CA LYS A 436 -14.70 -7.03 5.90
C LYS A 436 -15.40 -5.87 5.22
N ALA A 437 -14.66 -5.12 4.42
CA ALA A 437 -15.17 -4.05 3.59
C ALA A 437 -14.60 -4.14 2.17
N HIS A 438 -15.14 -3.33 1.26
CA HIS A 438 -14.64 -3.14 -0.09
C HIS A 438 -14.58 -1.63 -0.40
N TYR A 439 -13.70 -1.24 -1.31
CA TYR A 439 -13.59 0.15 -1.79
C TYR A 439 -13.24 1.17 -0.68
N PHE A 440 -12.33 0.80 0.24
CA PHE A 440 -11.63 1.72 1.12
C PHE A 440 -10.36 2.27 0.45
N PHE A 441 -9.38 1.41 0.16
CA PHE A 441 -8.14 1.79 -0.53
C PHE A 441 -7.96 1.00 -1.83
N GLY A 442 -8.31 -0.28 -1.80
CA GLY A 442 -8.26 -1.20 -2.93
C GLY A 442 -9.39 -0.95 -3.92
N PHE A 443 -9.18 -1.42 -5.15
CA PHE A 443 -10.11 -1.21 -6.26
C PHE A 443 -11.22 -2.28 -6.25
N GLY A 444 -11.78 -2.58 -5.07
CA GLY A 444 -12.84 -3.56 -4.88
C GLY A 444 -12.36 -5.00 -4.58
N ARG A 445 -11.18 -5.12 -3.95
CA ARG A 445 -10.78 -6.34 -3.22
C ARG A 445 -11.38 -6.31 -1.81
N THR A 446 -11.38 -7.45 -1.12
CA THR A 446 -11.75 -7.50 0.30
C THR A 446 -10.65 -6.85 1.13
N GLU A 447 -11.06 -5.96 2.04
CA GLU A 447 -10.19 -5.21 2.95
C GLU A 447 -10.65 -5.46 4.38
N ASP A 448 -9.68 -5.71 5.26
CA ASP A 448 -9.92 -5.94 6.68
C ASP A 448 -9.74 -4.63 7.45
N ILE A 449 -10.84 -4.14 8.02
CA ILE A 449 -10.89 -2.88 8.77
C ILE A 449 -10.80 -3.19 10.27
N PRO A 450 -9.80 -2.67 10.99
CA PRO A 450 -9.76 -2.79 12.44
C PRO A 450 -10.76 -1.81 13.08
N LEU A 451 -11.53 -2.28 14.06
CA LEU A 451 -12.37 -1.46 14.94
C LEU A 451 -12.02 -1.75 16.39
N GLY A 452 -12.02 -0.72 17.23
CA GLY A 452 -11.70 -0.85 18.65
C GLY A 452 -10.61 0.11 19.07
N TYR A 453 -9.79 -0.26 20.04
CA TYR A 453 -8.78 0.64 20.59
C TYR A 453 -7.49 -0.08 20.97
N ASN A 454 -6.42 0.71 21.03
CA ASN A 454 -5.10 0.32 21.49
C ASN A 454 -4.53 1.45 22.35
N ILE A 455 -4.12 1.14 23.57
CA ILE A 455 -3.49 2.09 24.49
C ILE A 455 -2.19 1.45 24.96
N SER A 456 -1.08 2.14 24.82
CA SER A 456 0.21 1.70 25.34
C SER A 456 0.90 2.76 26.19
N ALA A 457 1.64 2.29 27.18
CA ALA A 457 2.52 3.09 28.01
C ALA A 457 3.93 2.51 27.90
N THR A 458 4.87 3.33 27.45
CA THR A 458 6.25 2.95 27.15
C THR A 458 7.18 3.71 28.07
N SER A 459 8.15 3.01 28.65
CA SER A 459 9.18 3.60 29.51
C SER A 459 10.52 2.94 29.24
N GLY A 460 11.62 3.67 29.35
CA GLY A 460 12.90 3.12 29.00
C GLY A 460 14.08 4.05 29.18
N TRP A 461 15.28 3.52 29.00
CA TRP A 461 16.52 4.29 29.11
C TRP A 461 17.14 4.47 27.73
N GLU A 462 17.47 5.71 27.43
CA GLU A 462 18.25 6.07 26.26
C GLU A 462 19.65 6.51 26.70
N THR A 463 20.66 6.06 25.97
CA THR A 463 22.01 6.60 26.04
C THR A 463 22.39 7.12 24.68
N TRP A 464 22.59 8.43 24.58
CA TRP A 464 22.94 9.11 23.34
C TRP A 464 23.87 10.29 23.63
N ARG A 465 24.99 10.37 22.89
CA ARG A 465 26.06 11.38 23.10
C ARG A 465 26.48 11.50 24.57
N ASP A 466 26.77 10.36 25.19
CA ASP A 466 27.15 10.23 26.62
C ASP A 466 26.12 10.73 27.65
N ARG A 467 24.89 11.05 27.22
CA ARG A 467 23.78 11.41 28.11
C ARG A 467 22.89 10.20 28.31
N ARG A 468 22.59 9.87 29.57
CA ARG A 468 21.64 8.82 29.95
C ARG A 468 20.31 9.45 30.37
N ARG A 469 19.29 9.31 29.54
CA ARG A 469 17.97 9.93 29.71
C ARG A 469 16.90 8.86 29.92
N LEU A 470 15.92 9.14 30.78
CA LEU A 470 14.75 8.29 30.90
C LEU A 470 13.72 8.74 29.86
N TYR A 471 13.20 7.83 29.06
CA TYR A 471 12.09 8.07 28.15
C TYR A 471 10.79 7.59 28.79
N THR A 472 9.71 8.37 28.63
CA THR A 472 8.34 7.94 28.96
C THR A 472 7.41 8.38 27.84
N GLY A 473 6.51 7.51 27.40
CA GLY A 473 5.51 7.83 26.40
C GLY A 473 4.18 7.11 26.62
N ILE A 474 3.11 7.71 26.12
CA ILE A 474 1.77 7.15 26.08
C ILE A 474 1.24 7.30 24.66
N THR A 475 0.72 6.21 24.10
CA THR A 475 0.05 6.20 22.80
C THR A 475 -1.36 5.67 22.99
N ALA A 476 -2.35 6.38 22.46
CA ALA A 476 -3.74 5.97 22.46
C ALA A 476 -4.31 6.09 21.04
N GLN A 477 -4.79 4.99 20.50
CA GLN A 477 -5.42 4.90 19.19
C GLN A 477 -6.81 4.29 19.29
N LYS A 478 -7.79 4.84 18.59
CA LYS A 478 -9.15 4.30 18.56
C LYS A 478 -9.79 4.43 17.18
N TYR A 479 -10.36 3.32 16.74
CA TYR A 479 -11.20 3.18 15.56
C TYR A 479 -12.66 3.07 15.98
N TRP A 480 -13.51 4.00 15.55
CA TRP A 480 -14.94 3.97 15.82
C TRP A 480 -15.78 4.32 14.59
N ILE A 481 -17.00 3.78 14.55
CA ILE A 481 -17.97 4.04 13.48
C ILE A 481 -18.92 5.17 13.90
N THR A 482 -19.27 6.04 12.97
CA THR A 482 -20.29 7.08 13.16
C THR A 482 -21.70 6.55 12.88
N HIS A 483 -22.73 7.27 13.33
CA HIS A 483 -24.12 6.96 12.96
C HIS A 483 -24.36 6.90 11.43
N TRP A 484 -23.55 7.62 10.64
CA TRP A 484 -23.60 7.60 9.18
C TRP A 484 -22.70 6.55 8.53
N GLN A 485 -22.27 5.53 9.28
CA GLN A 485 -21.41 4.44 8.80
C GLN A 485 -20.04 4.90 8.25
N GLY A 486 -19.57 6.08 8.68
CA GLY A 486 -18.20 6.53 8.46
C GLY A 486 -17.26 5.95 9.52
N LEU A 487 -15.98 5.84 9.21
CA LEU A 487 -14.93 5.35 10.12
C LEU A 487 -14.06 6.52 10.56
N PHE A 488 -13.86 6.68 11.86
CA PHE A 488 -12.82 7.55 12.41
C PHE A 488 -11.66 6.71 12.92
N ASN A 489 -10.44 7.20 12.71
CA ASN A 489 -9.22 6.78 13.39
C ASN A 489 -8.66 7.99 14.14
N THR A 490 -8.61 7.92 15.47
CA THR A 490 -8.04 8.96 16.31
C THR A 490 -6.81 8.42 17.01
N THR A 491 -5.69 9.13 16.88
CA THR A 491 -4.41 8.79 17.50
C THR A 491 -3.93 9.97 18.34
N LEU A 492 -3.52 9.71 19.58
CA LEU A 492 -2.90 10.66 20.49
C LEU A 492 -1.60 10.04 21.00
N GLU A 493 -0.49 10.75 20.88
CA GLU A 493 0.82 10.29 21.34
C GLU A 493 1.50 11.41 22.13
N LEU A 494 1.99 11.07 23.31
CA LEU A 494 2.70 11.95 24.24
C LEU A 494 4.01 11.28 24.61
N GLY A 495 5.16 11.89 24.32
CA GLY A 495 6.47 11.33 24.63
C GLY A 495 7.40 12.39 25.21
N ASN A 496 8.18 12.03 26.23
CA ASN A 496 9.10 12.96 26.89
C ASN A 496 10.40 12.26 27.28
N TYR A 497 11.50 13.01 27.30
CA TYR A 497 12.76 12.58 27.88
C TYR A 497 13.04 13.36 29.17
N TRP A 498 13.54 12.66 30.19
CA TRP A 498 13.86 13.20 31.49
C TRP A 498 15.35 13.10 31.73
N LEU A 499 15.98 14.22 32.05
CA LEU A 499 17.37 14.27 32.50
C LEU A 499 17.48 15.27 33.66
N ASN A 500 17.99 14.82 34.81
CA ASN A 500 18.19 15.67 35.98
C ASN A 500 16.94 16.50 36.36
N HIS A 501 15.76 15.86 36.34
CA HIS A 501 14.45 16.48 36.61
C HIS A 501 13.97 17.52 35.58
N LYS A 502 14.67 17.70 34.45
CA LYS A 502 14.24 18.54 33.33
C LYS A 502 13.63 17.69 32.21
N ILE A 503 12.56 18.20 31.60
CA ILE A 503 11.94 17.61 30.42
C ILE A 503 12.66 18.14 29.17
N GLU A 504 13.09 17.24 28.30
CA GLU A 504 13.70 17.53 27.00
C GLU A 504 12.96 16.74 25.91
N ASP A 505 13.00 17.24 24.68
CA ASP A 505 12.48 16.54 23.49
C ASP A 505 11.04 16.03 23.68
N ALA A 506 10.20 16.82 24.35
CA ALA A 506 8.80 16.50 24.51
C ALA A 506 8.14 16.46 23.13
N VAL A 507 7.23 15.52 22.89
CA VAL A 507 6.49 15.38 21.64
C VAL A 507 5.02 15.18 21.96
N PHE A 508 4.19 16.04 21.38
CA PHE A 508 2.74 15.91 21.35
C PHE A 508 2.32 15.69 19.90
N HIS A 509 1.67 14.56 19.63
CA HIS A 509 1.15 14.20 18.32
C HIS A 509 -0.33 13.85 18.43
N ALA A 510 -1.17 14.51 17.63
CA ALA A 510 -2.58 14.22 17.54
C ALA A 510 -2.97 14.08 16.07
N ARG A 511 -3.51 12.92 15.70
CA ARG A 511 -3.96 12.62 14.34
C ARG A 511 -5.42 12.19 14.34
N LEU A 512 -6.18 12.74 13.40
CA LEU A 512 -7.58 12.44 13.17
C LEU A 512 -7.81 12.13 11.69
N GLU A 513 -8.20 10.89 11.40
CA GLU A 513 -8.56 10.47 10.04
C GLU A 513 -10.03 10.07 10.00
N TYR A 514 -10.75 10.57 9.01
CA TYR A 514 -12.14 10.25 8.75
C TYR A 514 -12.31 9.68 7.34
N TYR A 515 -12.93 8.51 7.27
CA TYR A 515 -13.25 7.81 6.04
C TYR A 515 -14.78 7.76 5.92
N SER A 516 -15.36 8.43 4.93
CA SER A 516 -16.81 8.39 4.72
C SER A 516 -17.28 6.99 4.32
N ARG A 517 -18.58 6.72 4.45
CA ARG A 517 -19.20 5.59 3.75
C ARG A 517 -19.05 5.74 2.23
N LEU A 518 -19.20 4.65 1.51
CA LEU A 518 -19.28 4.67 0.05
C LEU A 518 -20.63 5.27 -0.37
N VAL A 519 -20.60 6.37 -1.11
CA VAL A 519 -21.79 7.06 -1.62
C VAL A 519 -22.00 6.71 -3.08
N TYR A 520 -23.24 6.37 -3.43
CA TYR A 520 -23.63 6.02 -4.79
C TYR A 520 -24.38 7.20 -5.43
N VAL A 521 -23.92 7.62 -6.61
CA VAL A 521 -24.61 8.60 -7.45
C VAL A 521 -24.80 7.95 -8.82
N GLY A 522 -25.97 7.35 -9.05
CA GLY A 522 -26.20 6.46 -10.19
C GLY A 522 -25.30 5.22 -10.14
N THR A 523 -24.52 4.98 -11.19
CA THR A 523 -23.53 3.89 -11.25
C THR A 523 -22.16 4.28 -10.67
N SER A 524 -21.98 5.57 -10.36
CA SER A 524 -20.72 6.13 -9.85
C SER A 524 -20.63 6.00 -8.34
N ARG A 525 -19.40 5.73 -7.85
CA ARG A 525 -19.12 5.49 -6.44
C ARG A 525 -18.10 6.50 -5.95
N PHE A 526 -18.42 7.18 -4.86
CA PHE A 526 -17.62 8.25 -4.29
C PHE A 526 -17.30 7.97 -2.83
N ARG A 527 -16.12 8.42 -2.40
CA ARG A 527 -15.72 8.43 -0.99
C ARG A 527 -14.95 9.70 -0.67
N GLN A 528 -15.18 10.24 0.51
CA GLN A 528 -14.43 11.36 1.06
C GLN A 528 -13.50 10.88 2.15
N PHE A 529 -12.26 11.37 2.10
CA PHE A 529 -11.26 11.24 3.14
C PHE A 529 -10.95 12.62 3.71
N PHE A 530 -10.82 12.68 5.03
CA PHE A 530 -10.35 13.86 5.72
C PHE A 530 -9.26 13.43 6.71
N ASN A 531 -8.17 14.16 6.75
CA ASN A 531 -7.04 13.91 7.64
C ASN A 531 -6.62 15.24 8.29
N ALA A 532 -6.41 15.22 9.60
CA ALA A 532 -5.81 16.31 10.35
C ALA A 532 -4.69 15.76 11.24
N ASP A 533 -3.49 16.33 11.10
CA ASP A 533 -2.27 15.86 11.77
C ASP A 533 -1.60 17.07 12.45
N TYR A 534 -1.56 17.06 13.78
CA TYR A 534 -0.93 18.07 14.60
C TYR A 534 0.26 17.48 15.33
N LEU A 535 1.42 18.11 15.19
CA LEU A 535 2.68 17.67 15.80
C LEU A 535 3.40 18.87 16.43
N ASN A 536 3.82 18.72 17.68
CA ASN A 536 4.48 19.76 18.47
C ASN A 536 5.62 19.16 19.29
N SER A 537 6.76 19.86 19.36
CA SER A 537 7.81 19.56 20.33
C SER A 537 8.12 20.74 21.24
N PRO A 538 7.62 20.74 22.49
CA PRO A 538 8.05 21.68 23.51
C PRO A 538 9.48 21.37 23.97
N ASN A 539 10.36 22.37 24.03
CA ASN A 539 11.75 22.23 24.48
C ASN A 539 12.58 21.17 23.71
N PRO A 540 12.76 21.33 22.38
CA PRO A 540 13.58 20.43 21.58
C PRO A 540 15.07 20.56 21.94
N TYR A 541 15.72 19.44 22.22
CA TYR A 541 17.17 19.35 22.46
C TYR A 541 17.88 18.61 21.32
N PHE A 542 17.44 17.39 20.98
CA PHE A 542 17.91 16.64 19.81
C PHE A 542 16.88 16.59 18.67
N ASN A 543 15.62 16.88 18.94
CA ASN A 543 14.59 16.95 17.92
C ASN A 543 14.94 18.00 16.86
N LYS A 544 15.01 17.58 15.59
CA LYS A 544 15.21 18.48 14.44
C LYS A 544 13.89 19.18 14.11
N PRO A 545 13.91 20.43 13.58
CA PRO A 545 12.68 21.13 13.23
C PRO A 545 11.93 20.40 12.10
N LEU A 546 10.61 20.46 12.15
CA LEU A 546 9.69 19.94 11.15
C LEU A 546 9.72 20.80 9.89
N ASN A 547 9.43 20.17 8.76
CA ASN A 547 9.21 20.81 7.48
C ASN A 547 7.86 20.36 6.88
N ILE A 548 7.48 20.96 5.76
CA ILE A 548 6.23 20.67 5.04
C ILE A 548 6.46 20.09 3.63
N ASN A 549 7.63 19.50 3.38
CA ASN A 549 7.98 18.96 2.08
C ASN A 549 7.40 17.55 1.87
N MET A 550 6.81 17.31 0.70
CA MET A 550 6.30 15.99 0.27
C MET A 550 5.40 15.33 1.33
N GLU A 551 5.81 14.16 1.82
CA GLU A 551 5.08 13.33 2.81
C GLU A 551 4.93 13.98 4.19
N TYR A 552 5.71 15.02 4.49
CA TYR A 552 5.66 15.73 5.77
C TYR A 552 4.62 16.86 5.82
N GLY A 553 4.02 17.22 4.68
CA GLY A 553 3.04 18.30 4.62
C GLY A 553 2.30 18.30 3.30
N ILE A 554 2.76 19.13 2.37
CA ILE A 554 2.09 19.32 1.07
C ILE A 554 2.81 18.52 -0.01
N TRP A 555 2.07 17.63 -0.65
CA TRP A 555 2.57 16.85 -1.78
C TRP A 555 3.05 17.78 -2.89
N GLY A 556 4.29 17.58 -3.33
CA GLY A 556 4.92 18.37 -4.38
C GLY A 556 5.79 19.52 -3.88
N TYR A 557 5.67 19.96 -2.62
CA TYR A 557 6.64 20.87 -1.99
C TYR A 557 7.98 20.14 -1.83
N ARG A 558 9.06 20.71 -2.38
CA ARG A 558 10.42 20.18 -2.28
C ARG A 558 11.40 21.31 -1.98
N ASP A 559 12.42 20.98 -1.20
CA ASP A 559 13.55 21.86 -0.90
C ASP A 559 13.15 23.21 -0.28
N THR A 560 11.96 23.28 0.35
CA THR A 560 11.58 24.46 1.13
C THR A 560 12.42 24.52 2.41
N LYS A 561 12.88 25.73 2.75
CA LYS A 561 13.62 26.00 3.99
C LYS A 561 12.72 26.35 5.17
N LEU A 562 11.41 26.09 5.03
CA LEU A 562 10.44 26.35 6.08
C LEU A 562 10.58 25.30 7.17
N ASN A 563 10.98 25.75 8.35
CA ASN A 563 11.29 24.91 9.50
C ASN A 563 10.60 25.47 10.75
N GLY A 564 10.04 24.59 11.58
CA GLY A 564 9.37 24.94 12.82
C GLY A 564 9.21 23.74 13.75
N TYR A 565 8.81 23.98 15.00
CA TYR A 565 8.60 22.92 16.01
C TYR A 565 7.12 22.58 16.26
N GLN A 566 6.21 23.23 15.54
CA GLN A 566 4.77 22.96 15.54
C GLN A 566 4.25 22.95 14.11
N ARG A 567 3.54 21.88 13.76
CA ARG A 567 2.96 21.66 12.43
C ARG A 567 1.51 21.23 12.56
N LEU A 568 0.65 21.78 11.71
CA LEU A 568 -0.71 21.30 11.51
C LEU A 568 -0.92 21.07 10.01
N ASN A 569 -1.16 19.82 9.64
CA ASN A 569 -1.53 19.43 8.29
C ASN A 569 -3.01 19.07 8.25
N MET A 570 -3.70 19.48 7.18
CA MET A 570 -5.07 19.11 6.87
C MET A 570 -5.14 18.66 5.42
N GLU A 571 -5.78 17.53 5.17
CA GLU A 571 -5.99 16.98 3.83
C GLU A 571 -7.45 16.56 3.67
N SER A 572 -8.02 16.87 2.52
CA SER A 572 -9.36 16.49 2.13
C SER A 572 -9.30 15.91 0.71
N GLN A 573 -9.57 14.61 0.59
CA GLN A 573 -9.46 13.89 -0.68
C GLN A 573 -10.81 13.26 -1.07
N THR A 574 -11.30 13.61 -2.24
CA THR A 574 -12.48 12.98 -2.86
C THR A 574 -12.01 11.94 -3.86
N VAL A 575 -12.43 10.69 -3.70
CA VAL A 575 -12.11 9.60 -4.63
C VAL A 575 -13.36 9.12 -5.36
N TYR A 576 -13.27 9.11 -6.68
CA TYR A 576 -14.24 8.55 -7.60
C TYR A 576 -13.75 7.18 -8.11
N TYR A 577 -14.48 6.13 -7.74
CA TYR A 577 -14.23 4.77 -8.22
C TYR A 577 -14.97 4.58 -9.55
N SER A 578 -14.25 4.68 -10.66
CA SER A 578 -14.83 4.52 -11.98
C SER A 578 -15.14 3.06 -12.28
N PRO A 579 -16.25 2.77 -12.99
CA PRO A 579 -16.48 1.43 -13.54
C PRO A 579 -15.51 1.08 -14.69
N LEU A 580 -14.67 2.02 -15.13
CA LEU A 580 -13.69 1.80 -16.21
C LEU A 580 -12.70 0.70 -15.83
N LYS A 581 -12.71 -0.38 -16.61
CA LYS A 581 -11.80 -1.52 -16.47
C LYS A 581 -11.23 -1.87 -17.83
N ILE A 582 -9.90 -1.88 -17.98
CA ILE A 582 -9.21 -2.22 -19.24
C ILE A 582 -8.26 -3.37 -18.95
N LEU A 583 -8.49 -4.55 -19.54
CA LEU A 583 -7.63 -5.75 -19.33
C LEU A 583 -7.39 -6.11 -17.84
N GLY A 584 -8.33 -5.76 -16.95
CA GLY A 584 -8.22 -5.97 -15.50
C GLY A 584 -7.66 -4.78 -14.72
N PHE A 585 -7.06 -3.78 -15.38
CA PHE A 585 -6.69 -2.51 -14.76
C PHE A 585 -7.95 -1.68 -14.51
N LYS A 586 -8.11 -1.22 -13.28
CA LYS A 586 -9.21 -0.36 -12.83
C LYS A 586 -8.68 1.05 -12.62
N PHE A 587 -9.52 2.04 -12.88
CA PHE A 587 -9.19 3.45 -12.78
C PHE A 587 -9.99 4.11 -11.65
N ASN A 588 -9.29 4.81 -10.76
CA ASN A 588 -9.90 5.68 -9.76
C ASN A 588 -9.43 7.09 -10.01
N PHE A 589 -10.33 8.06 -10.01
CA PHE A 589 -9.98 9.47 -10.10
C PHE A 589 -10.03 10.09 -8.71
N PHE A 590 -9.20 11.08 -8.45
CA PHE A 590 -9.21 11.77 -7.16
C PHE A 590 -9.01 13.27 -7.33
N ALA A 591 -9.60 14.02 -6.41
CA ALA A 591 -9.38 15.44 -6.21
C ALA A 591 -8.94 15.65 -4.76
N ASP A 592 -8.00 16.56 -4.55
CA ASP A 592 -7.22 16.64 -3.33
C ASP A 592 -7.01 18.11 -2.94
N LEU A 593 -7.27 18.42 -1.66
CA LEU A 593 -7.05 19.74 -1.07
C LEU A 593 -6.20 19.55 0.19
N GLN A 594 -5.02 20.17 0.19
CA GLN A 594 -4.05 20.10 1.27
C GLN A 594 -3.78 21.48 1.81
N ALA A 595 -3.70 21.59 3.14
CA ALA A 595 -3.34 22.80 3.85
C ALA A 595 -2.33 22.47 4.95
N SER A 596 -1.25 23.24 5.05
CA SER A 596 -0.25 23.08 6.10
C SER A 596 0.08 24.41 6.75
N ILE A 597 0.15 24.42 8.08
CA ILE A 597 0.58 25.55 8.90
C ILE A 597 1.81 25.11 9.69
N LEU A 598 2.83 25.95 9.70
CA LEU A 598 4.09 25.71 10.41
C LEU A 598 4.46 26.96 11.20
N ASN A 599 4.90 26.80 12.45
CA ASN A 599 5.30 27.93 13.30
C ASN A 599 6.71 28.46 12.95
N HIS A 600 6.82 29.08 11.78
CA HIS A 600 8.10 29.59 11.28
C HIS A 600 8.30 31.10 11.51
N LYS A 601 7.22 31.88 11.59
CA LYS A 601 7.26 33.35 11.77
C LYS A 601 6.87 33.79 13.18
N HIS A 602 5.90 33.12 13.78
CA HIS A 602 5.39 33.42 15.11
C HIS A 602 5.30 32.12 15.92
N ASP A 603 5.46 32.23 17.24
CA ASP A 603 5.32 31.08 18.15
C ASP A 603 3.88 30.52 18.14
N ASP A 604 2.89 31.40 18.02
CA ASP A 604 1.48 31.03 17.85
C ASP A 604 1.24 30.42 16.47
N LEU A 605 0.94 29.12 16.42
CA LEU A 605 0.74 28.39 15.16
C LEU A 605 -0.28 29.07 14.24
N LEU A 606 -1.44 29.48 14.76
CA LEU A 606 -2.54 30.04 13.94
C LEU A 606 -2.25 31.45 13.36
N ARG A 607 -1.22 32.15 13.84
CA ARG A 607 -0.79 33.44 13.29
C ARG A 607 0.19 33.28 12.12
N ASN A 608 0.59 32.06 11.80
CA ASN A 608 1.48 31.76 10.69
C ASN A 608 0.70 31.62 9.37
N PRO A 609 1.36 31.85 8.23
CA PRO A 609 0.73 31.69 6.92
C PRO A 609 0.28 30.25 6.67
N VAL A 610 -0.89 30.11 6.04
CA VAL A 610 -1.40 28.83 5.57
C VAL A 610 -0.83 28.55 4.18
N HIS A 611 -0.13 27.42 4.03
CA HIS A 611 0.32 26.92 2.74
C HIS A 611 -0.73 25.97 2.17
N LEU A 612 -1.01 26.08 0.87
CA LEU A 612 -2.06 25.32 0.20
C LEU A 612 -1.51 24.53 -0.99
N GLY A 613 -2.10 23.35 -1.22
CA GLY A 613 -1.95 22.55 -2.43
C GLY A 613 -3.30 22.04 -2.89
N ILE A 614 -3.63 22.28 -4.15
CA ILE A 614 -4.86 21.79 -4.78
C ILE A 614 -4.44 20.88 -5.91
N GLY A 615 -4.89 19.64 -5.91
CA GLY A 615 -4.49 18.68 -6.90
C GLY A 615 -5.58 17.72 -7.29
N GLY A 616 -5.25 16.89 -8.27
CA GLY A 616 -6.10 15.83 -8.71
C GLY A 616 -5.38 14.95 -9.70
N GLY A 617 -5.97 13.79 -9.98
CA GLY A 617 -5.34 12.81 -10.83
C GLY A 617 -6.14 11.54 -10.96
N PHE A 618 -5.46 10.51 -11.44
CA PHE A 618 -6.01 9.17 -11.50
C PHE A 618 -4.99 8.13 -11.08
N ARG A 619 -5.52 7.06 -10.48
CA ARG A 619 -4.78 5.90 -10.01
C ARG A 619 -5.23 4.68 -10.81
N VAL A 620 -4.27 3.87 -11.24
CA VAL A 620 -4.50 2.67 -12.04
C VAL A 620 -3.90 1.46 -11.31
N LYS A 621 -4.72 0.43 -11.10
CA LYS A 621 -4.31 -0.80 -10.41
C LYS A 621 -4.97 -2.02 -11.05
N ASN A 622 -4.22 -3.11 -11.15
CA ASN A 622 -4.76 -4.43 -11.44
C ASN A 622 -4.63 -5.29 -10.19
N GLU A 623 -5.76 -5.61 -9.55
CA GLU A 623 -5.79 -6.36 -8.30
C GLU A 623 -5.34 -7.83 -8.44
N ASN A 624 -5.22 -8.36 -9.67
CA ASN A 624 -4.71 -9.72 -9.90
C ASN A 624 -3.18 -9.75 -10.12
N LEU A 625 -2.55 -8.58 -10.24
CA LEU A 625 -1.10 -8.45 -10.44
C LEU A 625 -0.44 -7.92 -9.17
N SER A 626 0.75 -8.40 -8.86
CA SER A 626 1.57 -7.86 -7.78
C SER A 626 2.27 -6.53 -8.17
N LEU A 627 1.55 -5.64 -8.87
CA LEU A 627 2.03 -4.30 -9.24
C LEU A 627 1.60 -3.28 -8.20
N ASN A 628 2.44 -2.28 -7.92
CA ASN A 628 2.02 -1.10 -7.16
C ASN A 628 1.00 -0.27 -7.96
N THR A 629 0.26 0.59 -7.28
CA THR A 629 -0.74 1.45 -7.93
C THR A 629 -0.02 2.55 -8.69
N ILE A 630 -0.24 2.65 -10.00
CA ILE A 630 0.32 3.75 -10.79
C ILE A 630 -0.54 4.98 -10.55
N SER A 631 0.07 6.08 -10.12
CA SER A 631 -0.61 7.35 -9.85
C SER A 631 -0.07 8.42 -10.79
N VAL A 632 -0.97 9.08 -11.50
CA VAL A 632 -0.70 10.25 -12.32
C VAL A 632 -1.44 11.42 -11.68
N SER A 633 -0.70 12.45 -11.30
CA SER A 633 -1.26 13.56 -10.53
C SER A 633 -0.73 14.91 -11.00
N GLY A 634 -1.58 15.93 -10.90
CA GLY A 634 -1.24 17.33 -11.11
C GLY A 634 -1.63 18.15 -9.90
N TYR A 635 -0.72 19.01 -9.45
CA TYR A 635 -0.92 19.89 -8.29
C TYR A 635 -0.63 21.34 -8.67
N TYR A 636 -1.50 22.23 -8.20
CA TYR A 636 -1.38 23.68 -8.27
C TYR A 636 -1.22 24.25 -6.86
N PHE A 637 -0.29 25.19 -6.73
CA PHE A 637 0.06 25.82 -5.46
C PHE A 637 -0.16 27.33 -5.63
N PRO A 638 -1.21 27.91 -5.01
CA PRO A 638 -1.52 29.34 -5.18
C PRO A 638 -0.42 30.28 -4.65
N ASN A 639 0.13 29.97 -3.46
CA ASN A 639 1.16 30.78 -2.78
C ASN A 639 2.36 29.90 -2.37
N PRO A 640 3.13 29.36 -3.33
CA PRO A 640 4.23 28.46 -3.03
C PRO A 640 5.42 29.24 -2.45
N PRO A 641 6.04 28.78 -1.36
CA PRO A 641 7.30 29.33 -0.88
C PRO A 641 8.45 28.99 -1.86
N THR A 642 9.40 29.90 -2.05
CA THR A 642 10.60 29.65 -2.87
C THR A 642 11.40 28.47 -2.28
N PRO A 643 11.85 27.47 -3.08
CA PRO A 643 11.92 27.40 -4.55
C PRO A 643 10.78 26.61 -5.23
N VAL A 644 9.65 26.37 -4.55
CA VAL A 644 8.56 25.55 -5.07
C VAL A 644 7.91 26.24 -6.27
N LYS A 645 7.75 25.49 -7.37
CA LYS A 645 7.05 25.97 -8.57
C LYS A 645 5.53 25.93 -8.34
N GLY A 646 4.78 26.86 -8.93
CA GLY A 646 3.32 26.94 -8.76
C GLY A 646 2.51 25.78 -9.37
N PHE A 647 3.10 24.98 -10.24
CA PHE A 647 2.44 23.80 -10.81
C PHE A 647 3.40 22.62 -10.95
N ARG A 648 2.88 21.41 -10.76
CA ARG A 648 3.64 20.17 -10.82
C ARG A 648 2.82 19.03 -11.41
N LEU A 649 3.43 18.27 -12.31
CA LEU A 649 2.92 16.98 -12.78
C LEU A 649 3.86 15.87 -12.32
N GLU A 650 3.29 14.77 -11.86
CA GLU A 650 4.05 13.62 -11.36
C GLU A 650 3.40 12.30 -11.74
N ILE A 651 4.24 11.36 -12.17
CA ILE A 651 3.89 9.96 -12.40
C ILE A 651 4.74 9.14 -11.44
N THR A 652 4.08 8.39 -10.55
CA THR A 652 4.76 7.58 -9.54
C THR A 652 3.97 6.30 -9.26
N THR A 653 4.62 5.31 -8.65
CA THR A 653 3.94 4.14 -8.08
C THR A 653 3.73 4.32 -6.58
N ILE A 654 2.49 4.17 -6.14
CA ILE A 654 2.09 4.22 -4.75
C ILE A 654 1.94 2.79 -4.23
N VAL A 655 2.53 2.53 -3.06
CA VAL A 655 2.37 1.25 -2.37
C VAL A 655 0.90 1.03 -2.02
N ASP A 656 0.48 -0.21 -2.08
CA ASP A 656 -0.87 -0.61 -1.79
C ASP A 656 -1.20 -0.41 -0.30
N PHE A 657 -1.88 0.70 0.03
CA PHE A 657 -2.26 1.03 1.40
C PHE A 657 -3.23 -0.01 1.96
N ARG A 658 -2.90 -0.52 3.14
CA ARG A 658 -3.76 -1.36 3.98
C ARG A 658 -3.78 -0.75 5.37
N PHE A 659 -4.89 -0.89 6.07
CA PHE A 659 -4.88 -0.60 7.51
C PHE A 659 -3.82 -1.45 8.18
N ASP A 660 -3.04 -0.84 9.06
CA ASP A 660 -2.14 -1.61 9.91
C ASP A 660 -2.99 -2.37 10.93
N VAL A 661 -3.16 -3.64 10.67
CA VAL A 661 -4.03 -4.53 11.44
C VAL A 661 -3.32 -5.16 12.63
N SER A 662 -2.02 -4.93 12.85
CA SER A 662 -1.31 -5.55 13.99
C SER A 662 -1.46 -4.72 15.25
N ALA A 663 -2.10 -5.27 16.29
CA ALA A 663 -2.23 -4.60 17.57
C ALA A 663 -0.88 -4.45 18.30
N LEU A 664 -0.05 -5.51 18.26
CA LEU A 664 1.26 -5.54 18.90
C LEU A 664 2.36 -5.26 17.87
N LYS A 665 3.31 -4.38 18.20
CA LYS A 665 4.45 -3.99 17.36
C LYS A 665 5.70 -3.80 18.23
N ALA A 666 6.86 -3.61 17.59
CA ALA A 666 8.08 -3.26 18.31
C ALA A 666 7.88 -1.99 19.14
N PRO A 667 8.21 -1.99 20.44
CA PRO A 667 8.19 -0.77 21.25
C PRO A 667 9.01 0.33 20.59
N SER A 668 8.49 1.56 20.55
CA SER A 668 9.19 2.69 19.92
C SER A 668 9.04 3.96 20.73
N VAL A 669 10.03 4.85 20.61
CA VAL A 669 9.87 6.24 21.02
C VAL A 669 9.01 6.97 19.99
N ILE A 670 8.18 7.89 20.46
CA ILE A 670 7.38 8.77 19.60
C ILE A 670 8.33 9.67 18.82
N LEU A 671 8.23 9.61 17.49
CA LEU A 671 9.15 10.29 16.58
C LEU A 671 8.63 11.69 16.26
N PHE A 672 9.53 12.66 16.25
CA PHE A 672 9.24 14.02 15.81
C PHE A 672 9.74 14.25 14.38
N ARG A 673 8.92 13.94 13.38
CA ARG A 673 9.22 14.19 11.95
C ARG A 673 7.97 14.25 11.07
#